data_AF-A0A8T3RA92-F1
#
_entry.id   AF-A0A8T3RA92-F1
#
_cell.length_a   1.000
_cell.length_b   1.000
_cell.length_c   1.000
_cell.angle_alpha   90.00
_cell.angle_beta   90.00
_cell.angle_gamma   90.00
#
_symmetry.space_group_name_H-M   'P 1'
#
loop_
_entity.id
_entity.type
_entity.pdbx_description
1 polymer ?
#
loop_
_entity_poly.entity_id
_entity_poly.type
_entity_poly.pdbx_seq_one_letter_code
_entity_poly.pdbx_strand_id
1 'polypeptide(L)'
;MPILVHSRALSTTIPLVLILSSLLFSGLSFVAPAPTAGRHTTDPTTVTLTGSLQSELGCPGDWDPTCATTGLEFQAADRAWQATFEVPAGDWEYKATLNGGWDENYGLNAVPNGANIPLSLAGPRSVKFYYSHATHWIADNVNAVIATAAGSFQSELGCPGDWQPDCLRSWLQDPDGDGIHEFTTRALPAGSYETKVTINEGWDENYGAGGEANGANIGFTVPQDDAAVTFSYDATTHVLTVDTGGHGHDDDIAWDGLRHDSRSDVYRTPGGAVPAGTPVTLRLRSFHGDVTAATLRLYSLNAGGQRLIPMELAAEGVDCYQAGLATERCDFWEVTLENADPDNLWYRFIVRDGTDVDYLADDTPALDGGLGATTDDAVDQSWALMVHVPGFQAPEWAADAVIYQIFPDRFRNGRSNNDPRTGDVRYDDPVLKLGWGTKPEGYCRNYADGAANCPWRFDDTPPADSPTKEQPRGRDYMGGDLKGVDQQLDYLADLGVNTIYFNPIFDAGSNHSYDTQDYTRIDPYFGTQKDWRKLVAHADELGIRIILDGVFNHLSSDSLFFDRYGHYAEVGACESVDSPYRDWFFFSPDPDGPCAGTDGPTSYEAWFGFDSIPVIDKTRPEVQEYFLTADDSITRRWLEKGASGWRLDVSGDPSFPDGYWETFREVVKETDPDALTISETWQKDSTLLREIRGDRLDTTMNYRLRDAVLGLLAPQSFDSKGFADSGYQITPTQFADRIASVREDYPDAAYYSLMNLLDSHDTERLLWTLTPGAETTAAREADAANLAAGKARQRIASLIQFTMPGAPTVFYGDEVGLTGDDDPDDRRTYPWQSNVRRGDTRDMRLHAHYSALAAARDEVEALTEGDIRLLLADDAAGTVAYGRATDAQAAIVAINRSTSSQALTISVAGYLPDGIVLTTRAAANTPVSGSVTVSGGEVSFTLPALSAIVLASGEVDLAPPSAPAELTVTDEAANEVSLAWVASPGAAAYDVYVSPLSGGGYVKANEAPVSGTDFTVTGLESARRHFFVVCALDAAGNASEPSDEVVGVPHPAIGWANLQWPPAMSHTISTTDRTD
;
A
#
# COMPACT_ATOMS: atom_id res chain seq x y z
N MET A 1 13.91 -21.69 10.70
CA MET A 1 13.66 -22.92 9.91
C MET A 1 12.78 -22.55 8.73
N PRO A 2 13.26 -22.58 7.47
CA PRO A 2 12.38 -22.66 6.32
C PRO A 2 12.32 -24.10 5.80
N ILE A 3 11.10 -24.49 5.45
CA ILE A 3 10.68 -25.85 5.11
C ILE A 3 11.08 -26.15 3.66
N LEU A 4 11.85 -27.25 3.47
CA LEU A 4 12.17 -27.81 2.16
C LEU A 4 10.91 -28.32 1.45
N VAL A 5 10.69 -27.89 0.20
CA VAL A 5 9.88 -28.65 -0.76
C VAL A 5 10.83 -29.36 -1.73
N HIS A 6 11.15 -30.61 -1.43
CA HIS A 6 11.80 -31.54 -2.35
C HIS A 6 10.78 -31.99 -3.41
N SER A 7 11.05 -31.68 -4.68
CA SER A 7 10.35 -32.29 -5.80
C SER A 7 10.85 -33.73 -6.01
N ARG A 8 9.99 -34.71 -5.71
CA ARG A 8 10.13 -36.08 -6.22
C ARG A 8 8.98 -36.38 -7.17
N ALA A 9 9.34 -36.51 -8.44
CA ALA A 9 8.47 -37.01 -9.49
C ALA A 9 7.96 -38.42 -9.15
N LEU A 10 6.64 -38.57 -9.05
CA LEU A 10 5.96 -39.85 -9.18
C LEU A 10 4.73 -39.66 -10.09
N SER A 11 4.81 -40.34 -11.21
CA SER A 11 3.82 -40.43 -12.28
C SER A 11 2.50 -41.01 -11.77
N THR A 12 1.40 -40.28 -11.93
CA THR A 12 0.04 -40.85 -12.00
C THR A 12 -0.81 -40.10 -13.02
N THR A 13 -1.04 -40.77 -14.13
CA THR A 13 -1.99 -40.46 -15.21
C THR A 13 -3.45 -40.57 -14.73
N ILE A 14 -4.28 -39.53 -14.90
CA ILE A 14 -5.76 -39.56 -14.89
C ILE A 14 -6.29 -38.53 -15.93
N PRO A 15 -7.39 -38.80 -16.65
CA PRO A 15 -7.54 -38.42 -18.04
C PRO A 15 -8.27 -37.09 -18.30
N LEU A 16 -7.96 -36.56 -19.48
CA LEU A 16 -8.57 -35.45 -20.19
C LEU A 16 -10.11 -35.61 -20.29
N VAL A 17 -10.87 -34.69 -19.69
CA VAL A 17 -12.30 -34.48 -20.00
C VAL A 17 -12.41 -33.16 -20.76
N LEU A 18 -12.86 -33.26 -22.02
CA LEU A 18 -13.22 -32.13 -22.88
C LEU A 18 -14.34 -31.31 -22.24
N ILE A 19 -14.13 -30.01 -22.06
CA ILE A 19 -15.22 -29.05 -21.88
C ILE A 19 -15.34 -28.24 -23.17
N LEU A 20 -16.51 -28.39 -23.79
CA LEU A 20 -16.97 -27.66 -24.97
C LEU A 20 -17.10 -26.17 -24.63
N SER A 21 -16.49 -25.34 -25.47
CA SER A 21 -16.70 -23.91 -25.57
C SER A 21 -18.15 -23.58 -25.96
N SER A 22 -18.88 -22.92 -25.07
CA SER A 22 -20.11 -22.19 -25.38
C SER A 22 -19.85 -20.69 -25.17
N LEU A 23 -19.83 -19.94 -26.27
CA LEU A 23 -19.88 -18.48 -26.27
C LEU A 23 -21.19 -18.01 -25.65
N LEU A 24 -21.10 -17.25 -24.56
CA LEU A 24 -22.18 -16.38 -24.09
C LEU A 24 -21.72 -14.94 -24.29
N PHE A 25 -22.47 -14.23 -25.12
CA PHE A 25 -22.39 -12.78 -25.28
C PHE A 25 -22.76 -12.13 -23.95
N SER A 26 -21.78 -11.58 -23.23
CA SER A 26 -22.01 -10.60 -22.18
C SER A 26 -22.41 -9.27 -22.83
N GLY A 27 -23.71 -9.05 -22.94
CA GLY A 27 -24.25 -7.73 -23.24
C GLY A 27 -23.89 -6.77 -22.11
N LEU A 28 -23.33 -5.61 -22.46
CA LEU A 28 -23.16 -4.49 -21.54
C LEU A 28 -24.53 -4.09 -20.97
N SER A 29 -24.76 -4.37 -19.70
CA SER A 29 -25.79 -3.69 -18.92
C SER A 29 -25.22 -2.35 -18.50
N PHE A 30 -25.66 -1.28 -19.16
CA PHE A 30 -25.54 0.06 -18.60
C PHE A 30 -26.36 0.10 -17.32
N VAL A 31 -25.70 0.23 -16.18
CA VAL A 31 -26.37 0.63 -14.93
C VAL A 31 -26.80 2.07 -15.15
N ALA A 32 -28.09 2.25 -15.44
CA ALA A 32 -28.71 3.56 -15.37
C ALA A 32 -28.62 4.04 -13.91
N PRO A 33 -28.43 5.34 -13.65
CA PRO A 33 -28.47 5.87 -12.30
C PRO A 33 -29.78 5.41 -11.64
N ALA A 34 -29.69 4.88 -10.42
CA ALA A 34 -30.87 4.60 -9.61
C ALA A 34 -31.76 5.85 -9.58
N PRO A 35 -33.08 5.71 -9.77
CA PRO A 35 -33.97 6.86 -9.68
C PRO A 35 -33.85 7.41 -8.27
N THR A 36 -33.35 8.64 -8.17
CA THR A 36 -33.49 9.47 -6.98
C THR A 36 -34.94 9.40 -6.52
N ALA A 37 -35.18 9.03 -5.26
CA ALA A 37 -36.49 9.17 -4.62
C ALA A 37 -37.04 10.57 -4.95
N GLY A 38 -38.18 10.59 -5.65
CA GLY A 38 -38.74 11.82 -6.19
C GLY A 38 -38.97 12.84 -5.09
N ARG A 39 -38.49 14.08 -5.29
CA ARG A 39 -38.96 15.23 -4.53
C ARG A 39 -40.49 15.22 -4.56
N HIS A 40 -41.13 15.07 -3.40
CA HIS A 40 -42.58 15.16 -3.28
C HIS A 40 -43.11 16.41 -4.02
N THR A 41 -43.92 16.21 -5.04
CA THR A 41 -44.87 17.23 -5.48
C THR A 41 -45.89 17.42 -4.35
N THR A 42 -46.43 18.63 -4.21
CA THR A 42 -47.49 18.90 -3.22
C THR A 42 -48.62 17.90 -3.36
N ASP A 43 -49.16 17.41 -2.23
CA ASP A 43 -50.27 16.45 -2.23
C ASP A 43 -51.37 16.83 -3.24
N PRO A 44 -51.80 15.90 -4.11
CA PRO A 44 -52.75 16.22 -5.16
C PRO A 44 -54.12 16.55 -4.56
N THR A 45 -54.82 17.49 -5.19
CA THR A 45 -56.20 17.82 -4.82
C THR A 45 -57.21 16.80 -5.35
N THR A 46 -56.87 16.09 -6.44
CA THR A 46 -57.67 15.01 -7.04
C THR A 46 -56.77 13.99 -7.71
N VAL A 47 -57.16 12.72 -7.66
CA VAL A 47 -56.55 11.63 -8.44
C VAL A 47 -57.65 10.99 -9.30
N THR A 48 -57.44 10.88 -10.60
CA THR A 48 -58.44 10.31 -11.54
C THR A 48 -57.88 9.05 -12.19
N LEU A 49 -58.62 7.93 -12.10
CA LEU A 49 -58.34 6.72 -12.87
C LEU A 49 -58.67 6.99 -14.34
N THR A 50 -57.63 7.16 -15.16
CA THR A 50 -57.76 7.62 -16.55
C THR A 50 -57.35 6.52 -17.50
N GLY A 51 -58.23 6.13 -18.43
CA GLY A 51 -58.01 4.94 -19.24
C GLY A 51 -59.11 4.62 -20.24
N SER A 52 -58.96 3.51 -20.96
CA SER A 52 -59.92 3.01 -21.96
C SER A 52 -61.19 2.39 -21.37
N LEU A 53 -61.27 2.29 -20.03
CA LEU A 53 -62.46 1.80 -19.34
C LEU A 53 -63.43 2.92 -18.90
N GLN A 54 -63.04 4.19 -19.04
CA GLN A 54 -63.75 5.29 -18.39
C GLN A 54 -65.16 5.49 -18.94
N SER A 55 -65.39 5.39 -20.25
CA SER A 55 -66.76 5.52 -20.79
C SER A 55 -67.69 4.44 -20.24
N GLU A 56 -67.13 3.26 -19.96
CA GLU A 56 -67.86 2.09 -19.50
C GLU A 56 -68.17 2.18 -18.01
N LEU A 57 -67.36 2.94 -17.27
CA LEU A 57 -67.60 3.35 -15.89
C LEU A 57 -68.51 4.58 -15.76
N GLY A 58 -68.98 5.14 -16.88
CA GLY A 58 -69.94 6.25 -16.91
C GLY A 58 -69.32 7.65 -17.11
N CYS A 59 -68.07 7.74 -17.57
CA CYS A 59 -67.50 9.00 -18.06
C CYS A 59 -68.03 9.37 -19.46
N PRO A 60 -67.97 10.66 -19.86
CA PRO A 60 -68.37 11.09 -21.20
C PRO A 60 -67.53 10.50 -22.35
N GLY A 61 -66.33 9.99 -22.04
CA GLY A 61 -65.41 9.34 -22.97
C GLY A 61 -64.21 8.74 -22.24
N ASP A 62 -63.34 8.08 -23.00
CA ASP A 62 -62.10 7.50 -22.50
C ASP A 62 -60.96 8.51 -22.44
N TRP A 63 -59.98 8.22 -21.58
CA TRP A 63 -58.77 9.02 -21.38
C TRP A 63 -59.03 10.49 -20.98
N ASP A 64 -60.09 10.73 -20.21
CA ASP A 64 -60.48 12.04 -19.69
C ASP A 64 -60.00 12.23 -18.23
N PRO A 65 -58.93 13.00 -17.98
CA PRO A 65 -58.40 13.24 -16.63
C PRO A 65 -59.35 14.09 -15.77
N THR A 66 -60.35 14.74 -16.38
CA THR A 66 -61.33 15.60 -15.68
C THR A 66 -62.58 14.83 -15.23
N CYS A 67 -62.69 13.54 -15.56
CA CYS A 67 -63.88 12.76 -15.24
C CYS A 67 -64.01 12.47 -13.74
N ALA A 68 -64.88 13.21 -13.06
CA ALA A 68 -65.17 13.00 -11.65
C ALA A 68 -65.75 11.61 -11.32
N THR A 69 -66.40 10.93 -12.28
CA THR A 69 -66.96 9.58 -12.08
C THR A 69 -65.90 8.53 -11.77
N THR A 70 -64.68 8.73 -12.27
CA THR A 70 -63.53 7.82 -12.04
C THR A 70 -62.47 8.46 -11.13
N GLY A 71 -62.87 9.49 -10.38
CA GLY A 71 -62.05 10.04 -9.30
C GLY A 71 -61.86 9.02 -8.18
N LEU A 72 -60.62 8.86 -7.73
CA LEU A 72 -60.30 8.13 -6.51
C LEU A 72 -60.56 9.02 -5.29
N GLU A 73 -61.01 8.43 -4.18
CA GLU A 73 -61.23 9.14 -2.93
C GLU A 73 -60.02 8.97 -2.01
N PHE A 74 -59.50 10.06 -1.46
CA PHE A 74 -58.41 9.99 -0.49
C PHE A 74 -58.91 9.46 0.86
N GLN A 75 -58.41 8.31 1.26
CA GLN A 75 -58.67 7.73 2.57
C GLN A 75 -57.57 8.18 3.54
N ALA A 76 -57.87 9.17 4.39
CA ALA A 76 -56.90 9.70 5.36
C ALA A 76 -56.42 8.65 6.40
N ALA A 77 -57.26 7.65 6.67
CA ALA A 77 -56.90 6.52 7.52
C ALA A 77 -55.79 5.65 6.90
N ASP A 78 -55.73 5.57 5.57
CA ASP A 78 -54.81 4.73 4.80
C ASP A 78 -53.66 5.51 4.15
N ARG A 79 -53.78 6.85 4.07
CA ARG A 79 -52.91 7.73 3.27
C ARG A 79 -52.82 7.32 1.79
N ALA A 80 -53.86 6.68 1.27
CA ALA A 80 -53.95 6.24 -0.11
C ALA A 80 -55.27 6.70 -0.75
N TRP A 81 -55.24 6.91 -2.06
CA TRP A 81 -56.43 7.22 -2.87
C TRP A 81 -57.02 5.92 -3.40
N GLN A 82 -58.33 5.72 -3.22
CA GLN A 82 -58.96 4.44 -3.51
C GLN A 82 -60.35 4.63 -4.15
N ALA A 83 -60.74 3.72 -5.03
CA ALA A 83 -62.12 3.57 -5.47
C ALA A 83 -62.37 2.15 -6.01
N THR A 84 -63.62 1.70 -5.90
CA THR A 84 -64.06 0.41 -6.45
C THR A 84 -65.06 0.64 -7.56
N PHE A 85 -64.84 -0.02 -8.70
CA PHE A 85 -65.71 0.07 -9.86
C PHE A 85 -66.14 -1.33 -10.33
N GLU A 86 -67.36 -1.44 -10.84
CA GLU A 86 -67.81 -2.64 -11.57
C GLU A 86 -67.30 -2.55 -13.01
N VAL A 87 -66.18 -3.21 -13.30
CA VAL A 87 -65.53 -3.15 -14.61
C VAL A 87 -66.05 -4.30 -15.49
N PRO A 88 -66.55 -4.03 -16.71
CA PRO A 88 -67.01 -5.07 -17.63
C PRO A 88 -65.90 -6.01 -18.10
N ALA A 89 -66.29 -7.16 -18.66
CA ALA A 89 -65.35 -8.06 -19.33
C ALA A 89 -64.70 -7.36 -20.53
N GLY A 90 -63.39 -7.50 -20.68
CA GLY A 90 -62.63 -6.84 -21.74
C GLY A 90 -61.16 -6.67 -21.39
N ASP A 91 -60.40 -6.15 -22.36
CA ASP A 91 -59.02 -5.72 -22.19
C ASP A 91 -59.01 -4.20 -22.07
N TRP A 92 -58.60 -3.71 -20.91
CA TRP A 92 -58.59 -2.29 -20.55
C TRP A 92 -57.17 -1.83 -20.31
N GLU A 93 -56.95 -0.52 -20.37
CA GLU A 93 -55.69 0.11 -19.99
C GLU A 93 -55.97 1.37 -19.17
N TYR A 94 -55.15 1.64 -18.14
CA TYR A 94 -55.35 2.78 -17.26
C TYR A 94 -54.06 3.39 -16.70
N LYS A 95 -54.19 4.58 -16.10
CA LYS A 95 -53.18 5.37 -15.37
C LYS A 95 -53.83 6.19 -14.27
N ALA A 96 -53.02 6.75 -13.37
CA ALA A 96 -53.44 7.80 -12.45
C ALA A 96 -53.06 9.18 -13.02
N THR A 97 -54.03 10.08 -13.18
CA THR A 97 -53.77 11.49 -13.50
C THR A 97 -54.06 12.37 -12.29
N LEU A 98 -53.24 13.40 -12.07
CA LEU A 98 -53.35 14.26 -10.90
C LEU A 98 -53.96 15.62 -11.26
N ASN A 99 -54.70 16.19 -10.32
CA ASN A 99 -55.24 17.56 -10.38
C ASN A 99 -56.07 17.88 -11.64
N GLY A 100 -56.73 16.86 -12.22
CA GLY A 100 -57.63 17.02 -13.36
C GLY A 100 -56.92 17.27 -14.70
N GLY A 101 -55.63 16.94 -14.82
CA GLY A 101 -54.85 17.18 -16.04
C GLY A 101 -53.77 16.12 -16.29
N TRP A 102 -53.12 16.23 -17.46
CA TRP A 102 -52.03 15.34 -17.87
C TRP A 102 -50.64 15.83 -17.45
N ASP A 103 -50.56 17.03 -16.86
CA ASP A 103 -49.29 17.64 -16.45
C ASP A 103 -48.49 16.75 -15.48
N GLU A 104 -49.19 15.96 -14.66
CA GLU A 104 -48.62 14.97 -13.75
C GLU A 104 -49.48 13.70 -13.78
N ASN A 105 -48.89 12.59 -14.20
CA ASN A 105 -49.57 11.30 -14.31
C ASN A 105 -48.57 10.15 -14.18
N TYR A 106 -49.06 9.01 -13.70
CA TYR A 106 -48.25 7.83 -13.40
C TYR A 106 -48.92 6.57 -13.97
N GLY A 107 -48.10 5.73 -14.59
CA GLY A 107 -48.51 4.49 -15.21
C GLY A 107 -47.72 3.30 -14.68
N LEU A 108 -47.44 2.33 -15.56
CA LEU A 108 -46.70 1.12 -15.22
C LEU A 108 -45.38 1.47 -14.51
N ASN A 109 -45.12 0.73 -13.43
CA ASN A 109 -43.95 0.86 -12.56
C ASN A 109 -43.75 2.24 -11.90
N ALA A 110 -44.84 2.93 -11.56
CA ALA A 110 -44.83 4.26 -10.94
C ALA A 110 -44.04 5.33 -11.74
N VAL A 111 -43.80 5.09 -13.04
CA VAL A 111 -43.00 6.00 -13.88
C VAL A 111 -43.84 7.24 -14.24
N PRO A 112 -43.31 8.47 -14.04
CA PRO A 112 -43.96 9.69 -14.52
C PRO A 112 -44.14 9.63 -16.05
N ASN A 113 -45.36 9.87 -16.53
CA ASN A 113 -45.72 9.66 -17.95
C ASN A 113 -45.42 8.23 -18.46
N GLY A 114 -45.39 7.24 -17.57
CA GLY A 114 -45.04 5.84 -17.85
C GLY A 114 -45.98 5.16 -18.85
N ALA A 115 -45.75 3.88 -19.15
CA ALA A 115 -46.66 3.11 -20.02
C ALA A 115 -48.05 2.95 -19.37
N ASN A 116 -49.08 2.62 -20.15
CA ASN A 116 -50.40 2.31 -19.59
C ASN A 116 -50.37 0.96 -18.86
N ILE A 117 -51.20 0.80 -17.84
CA ILE A 117 -51.32 -0.45 -17.09
C ILE A 117 -52.44 -1.30 -17.70
N PRO A 118 -52.16 -2.51 -18.22
CA PRO A 118 -53.18 -3.38 -18.78
C PRO A 118 -54.03 -4.05 -17.70
N LEU A 119 -55.33 -4.20 -17.94
CA LEU A 119 -56.29 -4.92 -17.09
C LEU A 119 -57.18 -5.80 -17.97
N SER A 120 -56.98 -7.11 -17.91
CA SER A 120 -57.77 -8.08 -18.69
C SER A 120 -58.75 -8.83 -17.79
N LEU A 121 -60.04 -8.71 -18.09
CA LEU A 121 -61.12 -9.31 -17.31
C LEU A 121 -61.92 -10.31 -18.14
N ALA A 122 -61.90 -11.58 -17.74
CA ALA A 122 -62.67 -12.65 -18.39
C ALA A 122 -64.20 -12.51 -18.21
N GLY A 123 -64.66 -11.71 -17.25
CA GLY A 123 -66.06 -11.47 -16.90
C GLY A 123 -66.20 -10.15 -16.15
N PRO A 124 -67.39 -9.51 -16.11
CA PRO A 124 -67.60 -8.33 -15.31
C PRO A 124 -67.34 -8.62 -13.82
N ARG A 125 -66.55 -7.77 -13.15
CA ARG A 125 -66.26 -7.91 -11.73
C ARG A 125 -65.98 -6.56 -11.06
N SER A 126 -66.17 -6.52 -9.75
CA SER A 126 -65.64 -5.45 -8.90
C SER A 126 -64.12 -5.45 -8.96
N VAL A 127 -63.54 -4.30 -9.29
CA VAL A 127 -62.10 -4.03 -9.26
C VAL A 127 -61.87 -2.82 -8.37
N LYS A 128 -60.97 -2.96 -7.39
CA LYS A 128 -60.55 -1.87 -6.50
C LYS A 128 -59.19 -1.37 -6.96
N PHE A 129 -59.09 -0.05 -7.10
CA PHE A 129 -57.88 0.65 -7.53
C PHE A 129 -57.32 1.46 -6.36
N TYR A 130 -55.99 1.50 -6.27
CA TYR A 130 -55.24 2.14 -5.19
C TYR A 130 -54.15 3.02 -5.78
N TYR A 131 -54.00 4.23 -5.27
CA TYR A 131 -52.89 5.11 -5.60
C TYR A 131 -52.23 5.65 -4.34
N SER A 132 -50.93 5.41 -4.23
CA SER A 132 -50.06 5.99 -3.20
C SER A 132 -49.34 7.21 -3.78
N HIS A 133 -49.54 8.39 -3.18
CA HIS A 133 -48.78 9.58 -3.60
C HIS A 133 -47.32 9.53 -3.16
N ALA A 134 -47.01 8.77 -2.10
CA ALA A 134 -45.65 8.66 -1.58
C ALA A 134 -44.71 7.89 -2.51
N THR A 135 -45.22 6.87 -3.19
CA THR A 135 -44.47 6.01 -4.13
C THR A 135 -44.88 6.24 -5.59
N HIS A 136 -45.93 7.02 -5.82
CA HIS A 136 -46.61 7.22 -7.09
C HIS A 136 -47.15 5.93 -7.74
N TRP A 137 -47.27 4.85 -6.97
CA TRP A 137 -47.74 3.57 -7.46
C TRP A 137 -49.26 3.55 -7.56
N ILE A 138 -49.78 3.25 -8.75
CA ILE A 138 -51.20 2.94 -9.00
C ILE A 138 -51.31 1.44 -9.26
N ALA A 139 -52.20 0.77 -8.53
CA ALA A 139 -52.41 -0.68 -8.60
C ALA A 139 -53.89 -1.03 -8.60
N ASP A 140 -54.20 -2.25 -9.06
CA ASP A 140 -55.53 -2.86 -8.96
C ASP A 140 -55.44 -4.23 -8.31
N ASN A 141 -56.50 -4.65 -7.61
CA ASN A 141 -56.55 -5.94 -6.89
C ASN A 141 -56.75 -7.17 -7.80
N VAL A 142 -56.54 -7.05 -9.11
CA VAL A 142 -56.59 -8.16 -10.07
C VAL A 142 -55.20 -8.48 -10.60
N ASN A 143 -54.44 -7.47 -10.99
CA ASN A 143 -53.11 -7.62 -11.58
C ASN A 143 -51.97 -7.54 -10.56
N ALA A 144 -52.19 -6.87 -9.42
CA ALA A 144 -51.18 -6.70 -8.39
C ALA A 144 -51.55 -7.47 -7.11
N VAL A 145 -50.53 -7.91 -6.39
CA VAL A 145 -50.69 -8.44 -5.03
C VAL A 145 -50.82 -7.24 -4.08
N ILE A 146 -51.98 -7.12 -3.43
CA ILE A 146 -52.22 -6.09 -2.41
C ILE A 146 -51.84 -6.67 -1.06
N ALA A 147 -50.56 -6.54 -0.69
CA ALA A 147 -50.00 -7.11 0.53
C ALA A 147 -49.96 -6.09 1.68
N THR A 148 -50.45 -6.44 2.86
CA THR A 148 -50.37 -5.59 4.07
C THR A 148 -49.63 -6.33 5.18
N ALA A 149 -48.70 -5.65 5.87
CA ALA A 149 -48.07 -6.18 7.06
C ALA A 149 -49.01 -5.94 8.25
N ALA A 150 -49.79 -6.95 8.60
CA ALA A 150 -50.73 -6.93 9.71
C ALA A 150 -50.04 -7.42 10.98
N GLY A 151 -50.05 -6.61 12.04
CA GLY A 151 -49.26 -6.92 13.24
C GLY A 151 -49.59 -6.08 14.46
N SER A 152 -48.87 -6.32 15.55
CA SER A 152 -49.03 -5.66 16.85
C SER A 152 -48.47 -4.22 16.92
N PHE A 153 -48.14 -3.63 15.77
CA PHE A 153 -47.49 -2.32 15.64
C PHE A 153 -48.33 -1.32 14.83
N GLN A 154 -49.41 -1.77 14.18
CA GLN A 154 -50.15 -0.95 13.22
C GLN A 154 -50.82 0.28 13.88
N SER A 155 -51.19 0.19 15.16
CA SER A 155 -51.71 1.34 15.90
C SER A 155 -50.67 2.47 16.04
N GLU A 156 -49.38 2.15 16.17
CA GLU A 156 -48.28 3.15 16.19
C GLU A 156 -48.12 3.86 14.84
N LEU A 157 -48.43 3.17 13.74
CA LEU A 157 -48.50 3.79 12.40
C LEU A 157 -49.72 4.70 12.23
N GLY A 158 -50.66 4.68 13.17
CA GLY A 158 -51.91 5.44 13.13
C GLY A 158 -53.09 4.68 12.52
N CYS A 159 -53.04 3.35 12.45
CA CYS A 159 -54.22 2.53 12.15
C CYS A 159 -55.23 2.56 13.31
N PRO A 160 -56.52 2.24 13.07
CA PRO A 160 -57.55 2.18 14.12
C PRO A 160 -57.27 1.18 15.25
N GLY A 161 -56.39 0.20 15.01
CA GLY A 161 -55.93 -0.81 15.96
C GLY A 161 -54.87 -1.72 15.33
N ASP A 162 -54.45 -2.73 16.09
CA ASP A 162 -53.50 -3.74 15.64
C ASP A 162 -54.19 -4.90 14.90
N TRP A 163 -53.42 -5.66 14.13
CA TRP A 163 -53.87 -6.82 13.36
C TRP A 163 -55.04 -6.52 12.42
N GLN A 164 -54.96 -5.39 11.70
CA GLN A 164 -55.94 -4.90 10.73
C GLN A 164 -55.41 -5.10 9.30
N PRO A 165 -55.84 -6.15 8.57
CA PRO A 165 -55.42 -6.41 7.19
C PRO A 165 -55.83 -5.31 6.21
N ASP A 166 -56.88 -4.57 6.54
CA ASP A 166 -57.49 -3.52 5.73
C ASP A 166 -56.88 -2.13 5.98
N CYS A 167 -55.89 -2.00 6.87
CA CYS A 167 -55.18 -0.74 7.08
C CYS A 167 -53.96 -0.64 6.16
N LEU A 168 -54.04 0.17 5.10
CA LEU A 168 -52.97 0.30 4.10
C LEU A 168 -51.80 1.19 4.55
N ARG A 169 -51.75 1.61 5.81
CA ARG A 169 -50.57 2.31 6.35
C ARG A 169 -49.32 1.44 6.39
N SER A 170 -49.50 0.12 6.40
CA SER A 170 -48.46 -0.89 6.29
C SER A 170 -48.56 -1.67 4.96
N TRP A 171 -49.02 -0.99 3.90
CA TRP A 171 -49.11 -1.55 2.55
C TRP A 171 -47.71 -1.76 1.97
N LEU A 172 -47.37 -3.02 1.69
CA LEU A 172 -46.13 -3.41 1.01
C LEU A 172 -46.32 -3.26 -0.51
N GLN A 173 -45.45 -2.45 -1.12
CA GLN A 173 -45.62 -1.97 -2.49
C GLN A 173 -44.48 -2.48 -3.37
N ASP A 174 -44.81 -2.77 -4.63
CA ASP A 174 -43.86 -3.25 -5.65
C ASP A 174 -43.93 -2.30 -6.86
N PRO A 175 -43.35 -1.09 -6.75
CA PRO A 175 -43.40 -0.11 -7.82
C PRO A 175 -42.50 -0.45 -9.00
N ASP A 176 -41.52 -1.35 -8.93
CA ASP A 176 -40.63 -1.71 -10.04
C ASP A 176 -40.98 -3.04 -10.72
N GLY A 177 -41.84 -3.85 -10.09
CA GLY A 177 -42.43 -5.07 -10.64
C GLY A 177 -41.49 -6.27 -10.55
N ASP A 178 -40.60 -6.29 -9.56
CA ASP A 178 -39.62 -7.38 -9.38
C ASP A 178 -40.18 -8.57 -8.57
N GLY A 179 -41.37 -8.41 -7.98
CA GLY A 179 -42.06 -9.42 -7.18
C GLY A 179 -41.75 -9.35 -5.68
N ILE A 180 -40.93 -8.40 -5.24
CA ILE A 180 -40.66 -8.08 -3.85
C ILE A 180 -41.47 -6.86 -3.45
N HIS A 181 -42.36 -7.03 -2.47
CA HIS A 181 -43.21 -5.97 -1.96
C HIS A 181 -42.60 -5.40 -0.68
N GLU A 182 -42.38 -4.09 -0.63
CA GLU A 182 -41.70 -3.46 0.49
C GLU A 182 -42.51 -2.35 1.18
N PHE A 183 -42.32 -2.24 2.49
CA PHE A 183 -42.81 -1.15 3.31
C PHE A 183 -41.77 -0.77 4.36
N THR A 184 -41.34 0.50 4.37
CA THR A 184 -40.39 1.01 5.37
C THR A 184 -41.03 2.08 6.25
N THR A 185 -40.78 2.02 7.55
CA THR A 185 -41.26 3.01 8.53
C THR A 185 -40.19 3.33 9.57
N ARG A 186 -40.21 4.55 10.11
CA ARG A 186 -39.44 4.98 11.28
C ARG A 186 -40.33 5.30 12.48
N ALA A 187 -41.65 5.12 12.35
CA ALA A 187 -42.61 5.55 13.36
C ALA A 187 -42.77 4.55 14.52
N LEU A 188 -42.04 3.43 14.51
CA LEU A 188 -42.15 2.41 15.54
C LEU A 188 -41.22 2.74 16.71
N PRO A 189 -41.74 2.87 17.94
CA PRO A 189 -40.90 2.99 19.13
C PRO A 189 -40.07 1.73 19.39
N ALA A 190 -38.99 1.87 20.16
CA ALA A 190 -38.20 0.72 20.62
C ALA A 190 -39.08 -0.31 21.35
N GLY A 191 -38.98 -1.58 20.98
CA GLY A 191 -39.81 -2.63 21.56
C GLY A 191 -39.94 -3.88 20.70
N SER A 192 -40.58 -4.91 21.25
CA SER A 192 -40.83 -6.17 20.54
C SER A 192 -42.25 -6.21 19.98
N TYR A 193 -42.36 -6.63 18.72
CA TYR A 193 -43.61 -6.67 17.96
C TYR A 193 -43.75 -7.98 17.20
N GLU A 194 -44.96 -8.25 16.71
CA GLU A 194 -45.26 -9.39 15.84
C GLU A 194 -45.96 -8.93 14.55
N THR A 195 -45.74 -9.67 13.45
CA THR A 195 -46.34 -9.39 12.15
C THR A 195 -46.68 -10.66 11.36
N LYS A 196 -47.55 -10.48 10.35
CA LYS A 196 -47.86 -11.39 9.25
C LYS A 196 -48.15 -10.59 7.99
N VAL A 197 -47.99 -11.21 6.83
CA VAL A 197 -48.49 -10.62 5.58
C VAL A 197 -49.90 -11.14 5.30
N THR A 198 -50.80 -10.23 4.95
CA THR A 198 -52.17 -10.51 4.51
C THR A 198 -52.38 -10.01 3.10
N ILE A 199 -53.10 -10.78 2.29
CA ILE A 199 -53.34 -10.48 0.88
C ILE A 199 -54.78 -9.99 0.68
N ASN A 200 -54.96 -8.95 -0.13
CA ASN A 200 -56.25 -8.38 -0.52
C ASN A 200 -57.10 -7.92 0.67
N GLU A 201 -56.48 -7.21 1.62
CA GLU A 201 -57.17 -6.53 2.73
C GLU A 201 -57.98 -7.48 3.65
N GLY A 202 -57.61 -8.76 3.71
CA GLY A 202 -58.34 -9.77 4.46
C GLY A 202 -57.47 -10.91 4.97
N TRP A 203 -58.01 -11.68 5.92
CA TRP A 203 -57.35 -12.85 6.51
C TRP A 203 -57.54 -14.13 5.69
N ASP A 204 -58.32 -14.10 4.61
CA ASP A 204 -58.62 -15.28 3.79
C ASP A 204 -57.35 -15.89 3.17
N GLU A 205 -56.36 -15.06 2.86
CA GLU A 205 -55.03 -15.44 2.38
C GLU A 205 -53.96 -14.67 3.17
N ASN A 206 -53.16 -15.38 3.95
CA ASN A 206 -52.11 -14.80 4.79
C ASN A 206 -50.97 -15.79 5.00
N TYR A 207 -49.78 -15.25 5.22
CA TYR A 207 -48.55 -16.02 5.41
C TYR A 207 -47.81 -15.57 6.67
N GLY A 208 -47.31 -16.57 7.40
CA GLY A 208 -46.55 -16.38 8.64
C GLY A 208 -45.07 -16.74 8.48
N ALA A 209 -44.43 -17.11 9.59
CA ALA A 209 -43.01 -17.49 9.62
C ALA A 209 -42.68 -18.56 8.55
N GLY A 210 -41.58 -18.34 7.81
CA GLY A 210 -41.13 -19.23 6.74
C GLY A 210 -41.99 -19.24 5.47
N GLY A 211 -42.92 -18.29 5.32
CA GLY A 211 -43.84 -18.23 4.19
C GLY A 211 -44.95 -19.27 4.23
N GLU A 212 -45.22 -19.84 5.40
CA GLU A 212 -46.30 -20.83 5.56
C GLU A 212 -47.68 -20.16 5.54
N ALA A 213 -48.59 -20.69 4.72
CA ALA A 213 -49.98 -20.25 4.69
C ALA A 213 -50.66 -20.48 6.05
N ASN A 214 -51.22 -19.43 6.65
CA ASN A 214 -51.71 -19.43 8.03
C ASN A 214 -50.65 -19.83 9.09
N GLY A 215 -49.37 -19.60 8.79
CA GLY A 215 -48.24 -19.93 9.65
C GLY A 215 -48.21 -19.17 10.98
N ALA A 216 -47.16 -19.37 11.78
CA ALA A 216 -46.96 -18.64 13.04
C ALA A 216 -46.72 -17.13 12.80
N ASN A 217 -46.93 -16.30 13.83
CA ASN A 217 -46.55 -14.88 13.76
C ASN A 217 -45.02 -14.74 13.69
N ILE A 218 -44.54 -13.70 12.99
CA ILE A 218 -43.12 -13.36 12.90
C ILE A 218 -42.82 -12.31 13.96
N GLY A 219 -41.97 -12.62 14.93
CA GLY A 219 -41.51 -11.66 15.93
C GLY A 219 -40.33 -10.83 15.43
N PHE A 220 -40.29 -9.53 15.77
CA PHE A 220 -39.15 -8.65 15.50
C PHE A 220 -38.99 -7.63 16.64
N THR A 221 -37.78 -7.05 16.78
CA THR A 221 -37.49 -6.06 17.83
C THR A 221 -36.95 -4.80 17.20
N VAL A 222 -37.57 -3.66 17.49
CA VAL A 222 -37.07 -2.34 17.09
C VAL A 222 -36.03 -1.90 18.13
N PRO A 223 -34.76 -1.69 17.74
CA PRO A 223 -33.65 -1.55 18.70
C PRO A 223 -33.66 -0.20 19.44
N GLN A 224 -34.11 0.85 18.77
CA GLN A 224 -34.19 2.21 19.31
C GLN A 224 -35.35 2.97 18.66
N ASP A 225 -35.79 4.05 19.29
CA ASP A 225 -36.78 4.96 18.70
C ASP A 225 -36.25 5.51 17.36
N ASP A 226 -37.14 5.73 16.39
CA ASP A 226 -36.83 6.22 15.04
C ASP A 226 -35.94 5.31 14.16
N ALA A 227 -35.65 4.08 14.60
CA ALA A 227 -34.98 3.06 13.78
C ALA A 227 -35.81 2.75 12.52
N ALA A 228 -35.12 2.59 11.39
CA ALA A 228 -35.78 2.20 10.15
C ALA A 228 -36.15 0.72 10.22
N VAL A 229 -37.43 0.42 10.02
CA VAL A 229 -37.95 -0.95 9.96
C VAL A 229 -38.49 -1.18 8.55
N THR A 230 -37.88 -2.11 7.83
CA THR A 230 -38.25 -2.49 6.47
C THR A 230 -38.88 -3.87 6.49
N PHE A 231 -40.09 -3.96 5.97
CA PHE A 231 -40.83 -5.20 5.76
C PHE A 231 -40.73 -5.55 4.28
N SER A 232 -40.16 -6.70 3.93
CA SER A 232 -40.01 -7.14 2.54
C SER A 232 -40.66 -8.51 2.35
N TYR A 233 -41.63 -8.59 1.44
CA TYR A 233 -42.41 -9.79 1.14
C TYR A 233 -42.16 -10.26 -0.29
N ASP A 234 -41.62 -11.47 -0.43
CA ASP A 234 -41.46 -12.12 -1.72
C ASP A 234 -42.77 -12.82 -2.12
N ALA A 235 -43.43 -12.33 -3.17
CA ALA A 235 -44.71 -12.86 -3.63
C ALA A 235 -44.63 -14.29 -4.20
N THR A 236 -43.43 -14.77 -4.56
CA THR A 236 -43.18 -16.11 -5.10
C THR A 236 -42.95 -17.14 -3.99
N THR A 237 -42.10 -16.81 -3.01
CA THR A 237 -41.79 -17.72 -1.90
C THR A 237 -42.76 -17.56 -0.72
N HIS A 238 -43.54 -16.49 -0.72
CA HIS A 238 -44.42 -16.04 0.35
C HIS A 238 -43.71 -15.67 1.66
N VAL A 239 -42.38 -15.55 1.64
CA VAL A 239 -41.60 -15.20 2.82
C VAL A 239 -41.70 -13.70 3.08
N LEU A 240 -42.12 -13.32 4.28
CA LEU A 240 -42.01 -11.96 4.82
C LEU A 240 -40.76 -11.89 5.71
N THR A 241 -39.89 -10.94 5.41
CA THR A 241 -38.72 -10.58 6.23
C THR A 241 -38.93 -9.20 6.86
N VAL A 242 -38.37 -9.00 8.06
CA VAL A 242 -38.40 -7.71 8.76
C VAL A 242 -36.97 -7.36 9.14
N ASP A 243 -36.43 -6.35 8.47
CA ASP A 243 -35.16 -5.74 8.82
C ASP A 243 -35.44 -4.55 9.76
N THR A 244 -34.71 -4.47 10.87
CA THR A 244 -34.90 -3.43 11.89
C THR A 244 -33.75 -2.41 11.94
N GLY A 245 -32.86 -2.43 10.94
CA GLY A 245 -31.88 -1.38 10.69
C GLY A 245 -30.85 -1.18 11.81
N GLY A 246 -30.63 -2.21 12.64
CA GLY A 246 -29.54 -2.27 13.60
C GLY A 246 -28.82 -3.60 13.41
N HIS A 247 -27.48 -3.54 13.35
CA HIS A 247 -26.64 -4.72 13.18
C HIS A 247 -26.77 -5.65 14.39
N GLY A 248 -26.80 -5.10 15.62
CA GLY A 248 -27.13 -5.86 16.82
C GLY A 248 -26.10 -6.96 17.15
N HIS A 249 -26.31 -7.64 18.28
CA HIS A 249 -25.48 -8.79 18.65
C HIS A 249 -26.26 -10.06 18.33
N ASP A 250 -26.11 -10.56 17.10
CA ASP A 250 -26.94 -11.62 16.51
C ASP A 250 -26.15 -12.86 16.04
N ASP A 251 -24.91 -13.02 16.51
CA ASP A 251 -23.96 -14.06 16.12
C ASP A 251 -23.53 -13.96 14.64
N ASP A 252 -23.46 -12.74 14.09
CA ASP A 252 -22.97 -12.42 12.74
C ASP A 252 -22.13 -11.13 12.78
N ILE A 253 -21.03 -11.08 12.04
CA ILE A 253 -20.20 -9.87 11.97
C ILE A 253 -20.39 -9.20 10.61
N ALA A 254 -20.92 -7.97 10.61
CA ALA A 254 -21.12 -7.21 9.38
C ALA A 254 -19.79 -6.65 8.82
N TRP A 255 -19.18 -7.38 7.88
CA TRP A 255 -17.85 -7.04 7.31
C TRP A 255 -17.74 -5.62 6.74
N ASP A 256 -18.80 -5.09 6.13
CA ASP A 256 -18.80 -3.72 5.60
C ASP A 256 -18.59 -2.65 6.70
N GLY A 257 -18.92 -2.99 7.95
CA GLY A 257 -18.68 -2.17 9.13
C GLY A 257 -17.21 -2.19 9.57
N LEU A 258 -16.49 -3.28 9.31
CA LEU A 258 -15.11 -3.47 9.74
C LEU A 258 -14.13 -2.64 8.92
N ARG A 259 -13.29 -1.84 9.60
CA ARG A 259 -12.25 -1.06 8.91
C ARG A 259 -11.06 -0.74 9.80
N HIS A 260 -9.88 -0.83 9.20
CA HIS A 260 -8.61 -0.31 9.68
C HIS A 260 -7.81 0.13 8.45
N ASP A 261 -7.17 1.29 8.54
CA ASP A 261 -6.24 1.79 7.54
C ASP A 261 -5.01 2.36 8.25
N SER A 262 -3.90 1.64 8.18
CA SER A 262 -2.66 1.97 8.90
C SER A 262 -2.03 3.31 8.47
N ARG A 263 -2.48 3.89 7.36
CA ARG A 263 -2.02 5.19 6.84
C ARG A 263 -3.01 6.32 7.13
N SER A 264 -4.11 6.04 7.81
CA SER A 264 -5.08 7.05 8.25
C SER A 264 -4.97 7.31 9.74
N ASP A 265 -4.92 8.60 10.09
CA ASP A 265 -4.92 9.14 11.45
C ASP A 265 -6.17 8.79 12.27
N VAL A 266 -7.27 8.38 11.62
CA VAL A 266 -8.43 7.81 12.30
C VAL A 266 -8.04 6.50 13.00
N TYR A 267 -7.25 5.66 12.34
CA TYR A 267 -7.02 4.27 12.73
C TYR A 267 -5.64 3.99 13.32
N ARG A 268 -4.64 4.84 13.05
CA ARG A 268 -3.30 4.71 13.63
C ARG A 268 -2.67 6.08 13.86
N THR A 269 -2.41 6.40 15.12
CA THR A 269 -1.77 7.68 15.51
C THR A 269 -0.66 7.46 16.54
N PRO A 270 0.55 8.00 16.31
CA PRO A 270 1.01 8.54 15.02
C PRO A 270 1.16 7.42 13.97
N GLY A 271 1.09 7.81 12.69
CA GLY A 271 1.37 6.91 11.57
C GLY A 271 2.87 6.63 11.41
N GLY A 272 3.20 5.66 10.55
CA GLY A 272 4.59 5.36 10.18
C GLY A 272 5.45 4.76 11.30
N ALA A 273 6.77 4.84 11.12
CA ALA A 273 7.78 4.43 12.10
C ALA A 273 7.91 5.48 13.21
N VAL A 274 8.03 5.03 14.47
CA VAL A 274 8.06 5.91 15.64
C VAL A 274 9.27 5.64 16.53
N PRO A 275 9.84 6.64 17.23
CA PRO A 275 10.88 6.39 18.20
C PRO A 275 10.30 5.71 19.45
N ALA A 276 11.09 4.82 20.07
CA ALA A 276 10.73 4.20 21.34
C ALA A 276 10.37 5.25 22.41
N GLY A 277 9.36 4.93 23.21
CA GLY A 277 8.72 5.84 24.16
C GLY A 277 7.59 6.69 23.56
N THR A 278 7.30 6.57 22.26
CA THR A 278 6.13 7.18 21.62
C THR A 278 4.93 6.24 21.67
N PRO A 279 3.85 6.59 22.41
CA PRO A 279 2.63 5.80 22.38
C PRO A 279 2.00 5.78 20.99
N VAL A 280 1.54 4.61 20.53
CA VAL A 280 0.79 4.45 19.28
C VAL A 280 -0.58 3.91 19.58
N THR A 281 -1.62 4.65 19.21
CA THR A 281 -3.00 4.21 19.32
C THR A 281 -3.43 3.56 18.01
N LEU A 282 -3.95 2.34 18.10
CA LEU A 282 -4.52 1.57 16.99
C LEU A 282 -6.02 1.45 17.18
N ARG A 283 -6.80 1.70 16.12
CA ARG A 283 -8.26 1.59 16.13
C ARG A 283 -8.82 0.64 15.09
N LEU A 284 -9.94 0.04 15.44
CA LEU A 284 -10.79 -0.76 14.57
C LEU A 284 -12.18 -0.11 14.58
N ARG A 285 -12.77 0.11 13.40
CA ARG A 285 -14.19 0.47 13.27
C ARG A 285 -15.04 -0.79 13.10
N SER A 286 -16.24 -0.79 13.67
CA SER A 286 -17.35 -1.72 13.35
C SER A 286 -18.63 -0.91 13.15
N PHE A 287 -19.70 -1.52 12.63
CA PHE A 287 -21.00 -0.87 12.74
C PHE A 287 -21.46 -0.79 14.20
N HIS A 288 -22.36 0.16 14.48
CA HIS A 288 -22.84 0.40 15.84
C HIS A 288 -23.64 -0.79 16.36
N GLY A 289 -23.19 -1.35 17.48
CA GLY A 289 -23.85 -2.46 18.15
C GLY A 289 -23.75 -3.82 17.45
N ASP A 290 -22.93 -3.93 16.40
CA ASP A 290 -22.62 -5.17 15.65
C ASP A 290 -21.74 -6.11 16.51
N VAL A 291 -20.56 -5.63 16.89
CA VAL A 291 -19.52 -6.46 17.51
C VAL A 291 -19.62 -6.45 19.04
N THR A 292 -19.49 -7.61 19.68
CA THR A 292 -19.42 -7.73 21.16
C THR A 292 -18.03 -7.52 21.75
N ALA A 293 -16.97 -7.83 21.00
CA ALA A 293 -15.59 -7.61 21.43
C ALA A 293 -14.61 -7.49 20.25
N ALA A 294 -13.63 -6.59 20.39
CA ALA A 294 -12.45 -6.51 19.55
C ALA A 294 -11.17 -6.81 20.33
N THR A 295 -10.21 -7.51 19.72
CA THR A 295 -8.92 -7.86 20.32
C THR A 295 -7.79 -7.63 19.32
N LEU A 296 -6.75 -6.91 19.74
CA LEU A 296 -5.51 -6.80 18.98
C LEU A 296 -4.64 -8.04 19.24
N ARG A 297 -4.25 -8.75 18.18
CA ARG A 297 -3.13 -9.68 18.23
C ARG A 297 -1.87 -8.90 17.89
N LEU A 298 -0.92 -8.84 18.83
CA LEU A 298 0.37 -8.18 18.66
C LEU A 298 1.51 -9.20 18.79
N TYR A 299 2.34 -9.33 17.78
CA TYR A 299 3.57 -10.12 17.81
C TYR A 299 4.78 -9.19 17.96
N SER A 300 5.64 -9.49 18.92
CA SER A 300 6.91 -8.78 19.15
C SER A 300 8.06 -9.63 18.61
N LEU A 301 8.86 -9.01 17.74
CA LEU A 301 10.04 -9.68 17.18
C LEU A 301 11.09 -9.95 18.25
N ASN A 302 11.35 -8.98 19.12
CA ASN A 302 12.33 -9.13 20.21
C ASN A 302 11.92 -10.20 21.23
N ALA A 303 10.63 -10.29 21.56
CA ALA A 303 10.12 -11.31 22.49
C ALA A 303 9.96 -12.70 21.84
N GLY A 304 9.96 -12.77 20.50
CA GLY A 304 9.67 -14.00 19.75
C GLY A 304 8.29 -14.56 20.09
N GLY A 305 7.29 -13.71 20.33
CA GLY A 305 6.01 -14.13 20.90
C GLY A 305 4.87 -13.15 20.69
N GLN A 306 3.65 -13.67 20.79
CA GLN A 306 2.41 -12.90 20.61
C GLN A 306 1.67 -12.63 21.92
N ARG A 307 0.94 -11.52 21.94
CA ARG A 307 0.04 -11.09 23.00
C ARG A 307 -1.34 -10.82 22.38
N LEU A 308 -2.39 -11.14 23.13
CA LEU A 308 -3.76 -10.75 22.80
C LEU A 308 -4.14 -9.62 23.76
N ILE A 309 -4.49 -8.47 23.22
CA ILE A 309 -4.81 -7.27 23.98
C ILE A 309 -6.27 -6.91 23.68
N PRO A 310 -7.19 -7.06 24.65
CA PRO A 310 -8.56 -6.60 24.50
C PRO A 310 -8.57 -5.10 24.18
N MET A 311 -9.39 -4.70 23.21
CA MET A 311 -9.57 -3.29 22.85
C MET A 311 -10.72 -2.69 23.65
N GLU A 312 -10.66 -1.38 23.90
CA GLU A 312 -11.68 -0.63 24.61
C GLU A 312 -12.52 0.18 23.61
N LEU A 313 -13.80 0.40 23.93
CA LEU A 313 -14.68 1.22 23.10
C LEU A 313 -14.30 2.71 23.28
N ALA A 314 -13.77 3.32 22.23
CA ALA A 314 -13.30 4.70 22.20
C ALA A 314 -14.45 5.68 21.91
N ALA A 315 -15.31 5.33 20.96
CA ALA A 315 -16.51 6.08 20.59
C ALA A 315 -17.58 5.13 20.07
N GLU A 316 -18.85 5.41 20.40
CA GLU A 316 -19.99 4.58 20.01
C GLU A 316 -21.04 5.37 19.23
N GLY A 317 -21.66 4.78 18.21
CA GLY A 317 -22.76 5.41 17.47
C GLY A 317 -22.39 6.73 16.76
N VAL A 318 -21.15 6.86 16.30
CA VAL A 318 -20.63 8.05 15.58
C VAL A 318 -20.71 7.87 14.05
N ASP A 319 -20.39 8.92 13.29
CA ASP A 319 -20.21 8.79 11.83
C ASP A 319 -19.15 7.72 11.51
N CYS A 320 -19.35 6.96 10.44
CA CYS A 320 -18.44 5.92 9.98
C CYS A 320 -17.20 6.44 9.23
N TYR A 321 -17.10 7.76 9.00
CA TYR A 321 -15.99 8.42 8.29
C TYR A 321 -15.73 7.84 6.89
N GLN A 322 -16.79 7.42 6.21
CA GLN A 322 -16.69 6.80 4.90
C GLN A 322 -17.84 7.24 3.99
N ALA A 323 -17.48 7.72 2.80
CA ALA A 323 -18.45 8.02 1.76
C ALA A 323 -19.27 6.76 1.41
N GLY A 324 -20.59 6.90 1.39
CA GLY A 324 -21.52 5.78 1.17
C GLY A 324 -22.12 5.18 2.44
N LEU A 325 -21.54 5.46 3.62
CA LEU A 325 -22.07 5.00 4.92
C LEU A 325 -22.62 6.15 5.77
N ALA A 326 -22.99 7.28 5.14
CA ALA A 326 -23.47 8.47 5.85
C ALA A 326 -24.80 8.28 6.60
N THR A 327 -25.55 7.23 6.28
CA THR A 327 -26.78 6.83 6.99
C THR A 327 -26.53 5.85 8.12
N GLU A 328 -25.35 5.22 8.15
CA GLU A 328 -24.95 4.26 9.16
C GLU A 328 -24.32 4.96 10.36
N ARG A 329 -24.22 4.22 11.46
CA ARG A 329 -23.45 4.63 12.64
C ARG A 329 -22.46 3.55 12.99
N CYS A 330 -21.32 3.97 13.51
CA CYS A 330 -20.19 3.09 13.77
C CYS A 330 -19.66 3.23 15.20
N ASP A 331 -19.05 2.15 15.64
CA ASP A 331 -18.28 2.05 16.88
C ASP A 331 -16.79 2.00 16.54
N PHE A 332 -15.98 2.65 17.36
CA PHE A 332 -14.52 2.62 17.27
C PHE A 332 -13.95 1.99 18.52
N TRP A 333 -13.21 0.91 18.32
CA TRP A 333 -12.45 0.21 19.34
C TRP A 333 -11.00 0.67 19.27
N GLU A 334 -10.33 0.86 20.40
CA GLU A 334 -8.94 1.28 20.42
C GLU A 334 -8.06 0.54 21.45
N VAL A 335 -6.76 0.61 21.21
CA VAL A 335 -5.71 0.21 22.15
C VAL A 335 -4.50 1.11 21.94
N THR A 336 -3.88 1.55 23.04
CA THR A 336 -2.63 2.31 23.00
C THR A 336 -1.45 1.42 23.39
N LEU A 337 -0.43 1.40 22.54
CA LEU A 337 0.83 0.71 22.74
C LEU A 337 1.88 1.71 23.21
N GLU A 338 2.38 1.55 24.44
CA GLU A 338 3.36 2.48 25.04
C GLU A 338 4.74 2.46 24.37
N ASN A 339 5.09 1.35 23.69
CA ASN A 339 6.32 1.19 22.90
C ASN A 339 7.61 1.61 23.63
N ALA A 340 7.79 1.17 24.88
CA ALA A 340 8.88 1.62 25.75
C ALA A 340 10.29 1.37 25.21
N ASP A 341 10.48 0.28 24.45
CA ASP A 341 11.76 -0.16 23.90
C ASP A 341 11.68 -0.32 22.37
N PRO A 342 12.78 -0.13 21.62
CA PRO A 342 12.81 -0.40 20.19
C PRO A 342 12.41 -1.84 19.86
N ASP A 343 11.50 -2.04 18.91
CA ASP A 343 11.02 -3.35 18.46
C ASP A 343 10.41 -3.25 17.05
N ASN A 344 10.20 -4.40 16.40
CA ASN A 344 9.40 -4.54 15.21
C ASN A 344 8.15 -5.34 15.58
N LEU A 345 7.02 -4.64 15.60
CA LEU A 345 5.75 -5.20 16.01
C LEU A 345 4.93 -5.58 14.77
N TRP A 346 4.21 -6.70 14.86
CA TRP A 346 3.28 -7.16 13.82
C TRP A 346 1.90 -7.33 14.41
N TYR A 347 0.88 -6.68 13.84
CA TYR A 347 -0.46 -6.70 14.42
C TYR A 347 -1.58 -7.03 13.43
N ARG A 348 -2.66 -7.61 13.95
CA ARG A 348 -3.95 -7.80 13.27
C ARG A 348 -5.08 -7.80 14.30
N PHE A 349 -6.33 -7.67 13.85
CA PHE A 349 -7.50 -7.64 14.73
C PHE A 349 -8.23 -8.98 14.71
N ILE A 350 -8.79 -9.33 15.87
CA ILE A 350 -9.71 -10.45 16.06
C ILE A 350 -11.02 -9.83 16.54
N VAL A 351 -12.08 -10.06 15.79
CA VAL A 351 -13.40 -9.45 15.97
C VAL A 351 -14.38 -10.56 16.38
N ARG A 352 -15.28 -10.29 17.31
CA ARG A 352 -16.24 -11.29 17.80
C ARG A 352 -17.62 -10.68 18.00
N ASP A 353 -18.62 -11.29 17.38
CA ASP A 353 -20.01 -11.19 17.82
C ASP A 353 -20.50 -12.55 18.31
N GLY A 354 -20.82 -12.63 19.61
CA GLY A 354 -21.22 -13.88 20.26
C GLY A 354 -20.28 -15.07 19.99
N THR A 355 -20.74 -16.01 19.16
CA THR A 355 -20.05 -17.22 18.74
C THR A 355 -19.21 -17.05 17.48
N ASP A 356 -19.49 -16.03 16.68
CA ASP A 356 -18.79 -15.73 15.43
C ASP A 356 -17.45 -15.02 15.69
N VAL A 357 -16.44 -15.31 14.86
CA VAL A 357 -15.09 -14.77 15.01
C VAL A 357 -14.42 -14.57 13.67
N ASP A 358 -14.15 -13.30 13.38
CA ASP A 358 -13.47 -12.87 12.17
C ASP A 358 -12.15 -12.17 12.46
N TYR A 359 -11.39 -11.95 11.40
CA TYR A 359 -10.09 -11.31 11.42
C TYR A 359 -10.06 -10.15 10.45
N LEU A 360 -9.40 -9.06 10.85
CA LEU A 360 -9.06 -7.96 9.96
C LEU A 360 -7.53 -7.80 9.95
N ALA A 361 -6.96 -7.86 8.77
CA ALA A 361 -5.52 -7.88 8.52
C ALA A 361 -5.20 -7.10 7.23
N ASP A 362 -3.91 -6.95 6.90
CA ASP A 362 -3.45 -6.36 5.64
C ASP A 362 -4.07 -7.10 4.44
N ASP A 363 -4.48 -6.34 3.42
CA ASP A 363 -5.24 -6.86 2.28
C ASP A 363 -4.38 -7.46 1.17
N THR A 364 -3.04 -7.37 1.26
CA THR A 364 -2.13 -7.90 0.24
C THR A 364 -1.18 -8.99 0.76
N PRO A 365 -0.73 -9.91 -0.11
CA PRO A 365 0.41 -10.78 0.20
C PRO A 365 1.75 -10.03 0.33
N ALA A 366 1.82 -8.81 -0.20
CA ALA A 366 2.98 -7.92 -0.11
C ALA A 366 3.20 -7.39 1.31
N LEU A 367 2.14 -7.40 2.12
CA LEU A 367 2.05 -6.74 3.41
C LEU A 367 2.38 -5.25 3.27
N ASP A 368 1.83 -4.59 2.25
CA ASP A 368 2.19 -3.22 1.92
C ASP A 368 1.56 -2.17 2.84
N GLY A 369 0.69 -2.56 3.77
CA GLY A 369 0.02 -1.66 4.70
C GLY A 369 -1.14 -0.91 4.06
N GLY A 370 -1.57 0.19 4.68
CA GLY A 370 -2.82 0.84 4.29
C GLY A 370 -4.06 0.08 4.76
N LEU A 371 -5.04 -0.05 3.86
CA LEU A 371 -6.36 -0.61 4.12
C LEU A 371 -6.32 -2.11 4.42
N GLY A 372 -7.17 -2.58 5.32
CA GLY A 372 -7.31 -4.00 5.62
C GLY A 372 -8.43 -4.72 4.90
N ALA A 373 -8.34 -6.05 4.88
CA ALA A 373 -9.38 -6.96 4.43
C ALA A 373 -9.86 -7.88 5.56
N THR A 374 -11.15 -8.18 5.54
CA THR A 374 -11.81 -9.09 6.47
C THR A 374 -11.72 -10.53 5.99
N THR A 375 -11.66 -11.48 6.92
CA THR A 375 -11.66 -12.91 6.60
C THR A 375 -12.12 -13.75 7.80
N ASP A 376 -12.83 -14.84 7.53
CA ASP A 376 -13.16 -15.89 8.51
C ASP A 376 -11.90 -16.69 8.93
N ASP A 377 -10.88 -16.72 8.05
CA ASP A 377 -9.70 -17.54 8.25
C ASP A 377 -8.68 -16.81 9.11
N ALA A 378 -8.05 -17.54 10.04
CA ALA A 378 -6.97 -17.00 10.88
C ALA A 378 -5.63 -16.81 10.11
N VAL A 379 -5.67 -16.23 8.90
CA VAL A 379 -4.50 -15.89 8.10
C VAL A 379 -3.72 -14.77 8.80
N ASP A 380 -2.39 -14.91 8.84
CA ASP A 380 -1.50 -13.92 9.44
C ASP A 380 -0.92 -12.99 8.36
N GLN A 381 -1.74 -12.04 7.90
CA GLN A 381 -1.34 -10.89 7.09
C GLN A 381 -1.21 -9.65 7.97
N SER A 382 -0.34 -9.71 8.98
CA SER A 382 -0.22 -8.62 9.96
C SER A 382 0.39 -7.35 9.35
N TRP A 383 -0.08 -6.18 9.78
CA TRP A 383 0.60 -4.90 9.54
C TRP A 383 1.89 -4.82 10.35
N ALA A 384 2.90 -4.11 9.83
CA ALA A 384 4.12 -3.80 10.53
C ALA A 384 4.03 -2.45 11.28
N LEU A 385 4.59 -2.41 12.49
CA LEU A 385 4.83 -1.20 13.27
C LEU A 385 6.30 -1.17 13.71
N MET A 386 7.05 -0.25 13.13
CA MET A 386 8.45 0.01 13.46
C MET A 386 8.54 0.93 14.68
N VAL A 387 9.15 0.44 15.76
CA VAL A 387 9.54 1.24 16.93
C VAL A 387 11.06 1.33 16.94
N HIS A 388 11.62 2.46 16.56
CA HIS A 388 13.05 2.64 16.33
C HIS A 388 13.80 3.27 17.51
N VAL A 389 15.13 3.20 17.49
CA VAL A 389 15.98 3.84 18.50
C VAL A 389 15.72 5.35 18.53
N PRO A 390 15.44 5.95 19.71
CA PRO A 390 15.24 7.39 19.83
C PRO A 390 16.49 8.17 19.40
N GLY A 391 16.31 9.20 18.59
CA GLY A 391 17.42 10.01 18.07
C GLY A 391 18.32 9.29 17.07
N PHE A 392 17.88 8.17 16.49
CA PHE A 392 18.59 7.52 15.38
C PHE A 392 18.81 8.52 14.23
N GLN A 393 20.07 8.64 13.81
CA GLN A 393 20.52 9.42 12.66
C GLN A 393 21.44 8.55 11.79
N ALA A 394 21.32 8.71 10.48
CA ALA A 394 22.30 8.26 9.51
C ALA A 394 23.28 9.42 9.22
N PRO A 395 24.44 9.17 8.60
CA PRO A 395 25.34 10.25 8.17
C PRO A 395 24.62 11.25 7.26
N GLU A 396 24.72 12.54 7.56
CA GLU A 396 23.98 13.61 6.87
C GLU A 396 24.20 13.59 5.35
N TRP A 397 25.45 13.36 4.92
CA TRP A 397 25.81 13.30 3.50
C TRP A 397 25.12 12.18 2.72
N ALA A 398 24.55 11.17 3.38
CA ALA A 398 23.93 10.02 2.72
C ALA A 398 22.64 10.40 1.98
N ALA A 399 21.92 11.43 2.41
CA ALA A 399 20.71 11.91 1.72
C ALA A 399 21.02 12.55 0.35
N ASP A 400 22.17 13.20 0.25
CA ASP A 400 22.68 13.83 -0.96
C ASP A 400 23.51 12.89 -1.83
N ALA A 401 23.70 11.64 -1.40
CA ALA A 401 24.57 10.72 -2.11
C ALA A 401 23.98 10.34 -3.48
N VAL A 402 24.83 10.42 -4.51
CA VAL A 402 24.62 9.77 -5.81
C VAL A 402 25.65 8.65 -5.87
N ILE A 403 25.18 7.43 -5.59
CA ILE A 403 26.03 6.25 -5.44
C ILE A 403 26.28 5.64 -6.81
N TYR A 404 27.52 5.28 -7.09
CA TYR A 404 27.92 4.55 -8.30
C TYR A 404 28.56 3.21 -7.91
N GLN A 405 27.88 2.11 -8.21
CA GLN A 405 28.37 0.77 -7.91
C GLN A 405 29.37 0.33 -8.98
N ILE A 406 30.57 -0.07 -8.54
CA ILE A 406 31.67 -0.51 -9.41
C ILE A 406 32.02 -1.97 -9.10
N PHE A 407 31.94 -2.81 -10.14
CA PHE A 407 32.59 -4.12 -10.16
C PHE A 407 34.02 -3.96 -10.70
N PRO A 408 35.08 -4.07 -9.86
CA PRO A 408 36.43 -3.59 -10.19
C PRO A 408 37.02 -4.17 -11.49
N ASP A 409 36.97 -5.50 -11.66
CA ASP A 409 37.56 -6.20 -12.82
C ASP A 409 36.93 -5.76 -14.16
N ARG A 410 35.72 -5.21 -14.12
CA ARG A 410 34.88 -4.95 -15.30
C ARG A 410 34.71 -3.47 -15.60
N PHE A 411 35.12 -2.59 -14.70
CA PHE A 411 34.99 -1.15 -14.91
C PHE A 411 36.08 -0.59 -15.82
N ARG A 412 37.37 -0.63 -15.42
CA ARG A 412 38.45 -0.14 -16.29
C ARG A 412 39.80 -0.72 -15.94
N ASN A 413 40.54 -1.18 -16.95
CA ASN A 413 41.94 -1.54 -16.81
C ASN A 413 42.82 -0.26 -16.87
N GLY A 414 43.37 0.17 -15.73
CA GLY A 414 44.20 1.37 -15.63
C GLY A 414 45.68 1.14 -15.91
N ARG A 415 46.16 -0.10 -15.78
CA ARG A 415 47.53 -0.52 -16.08
C ARG A 415 47.58 -2.04 -16.27
N SER A 416 48.42 -2.51 -17.18
CA SER A 416 48.46 -3.93 -17.55
C SER A 416 49.47 -4.79 -16.76
N ASN A 417 50.21 -4.20 -15.81
CA ASN A 417 51.31 -4.87 -15.13
C ASN A 417 50.89 -5.71 -13.91
N ASN A 418 49.68 -5.48 -13.40
CA ASN A 418 48.98 -6.29 -12.40
C ASN A 418 47.91 -7.19 -13.02
N ASP A 419 47.67 -7.11 -14.34
CA ASP A 419 46.69 -8.00 -14.93
C ASP A 419 47.03 -9.49 -14.68
N PRO A 420 46.00 -10.34 -14.49
CA PRO A 420 46.17 -11.78 -14.52
C PRO A 420 46.79 -12.24 -15.84
N ARG A 421 47.40 -13.42 -15.81
CA ARG A 421 47.89 -14.16 -16.98
C ARG A 421 47.10 -15.45 -17.09
N THR A 422 46.78 -15.84 -18.32
CA THR A 422 46.17 -17.16 -18.57
C THR A 422 47.11 -18.25 -18.03
N GLY A 423 46.60 -19.09 -17.13
CA GLY A 423 47.37 -20.14 -16.46
C GLY A 423 48.06 -19.71 -15.16
N ASP A 424 47.88 -18.47 -14.69
CA ASP A 424 48.03 -18.19 -13.26
C ASP A 424 47.07 -19.11 -12.48
N VAL A 425 47.39 -19.48 -11.25
CA VAL A 425 46.65 -20.49 -10.49
C VAL A 425 45.98 -19.84 -9.28
N ARG A 426 44.67 -20.05 -9.11
CA ARG A 426 43.88 -19.74 -7.90
C ARG A 426 43.01 -20.97 -7.60
N TYR A 427 42.89 -21.42 -6.34
CA TYR A 427 42.20 -22.69 -5.99
C TYR A 427 42.71 -23.94 -6.72
N ASP A 428 44.00 -24.00 -7.05
CA ASP A 428 44.57 -25.00 -7.95
C ASP A 428 43.93 -25.07 -9.36
N ASP A 429 43.15 -24.06 -9.75
CA ASP A 429 42.50 -23.93 -11.06
C ASP A 429 43.16 -22.81 -11.88
N PRO A 430 43.42 -23.01 -13.19
CA PRO A 430 43.90 -21.96 -14.06
C PRO A 430 42.92 -20.79 -14.20
N VAL A 431 43.44 -19.58 -13.98
CA VAL A 431 42.80 -18.30 -14.29
C VAL A 431 42.61 -18.15 -15.80
N LEU A 432 41.42 -17.69 -16.20
CA LEU A 432 41.07 -17.37 -17.57
C LEU A 432 41.14 -15.85 -17.82
N LYS A 433 42.25 -15.37 -18.38
CA LYS A 433 42.29 -13.98 -18.85
C LYS A 433 41.50 -13.81 -20.14
N LEU A 434 40.44 -13.00 -20.11
CA LEU A 434 39.65 -12.62 -21.27
C LEU A 434 40.04 -11.23 -21.79
N GLY A 435 39.81 -10.99 -23.08
CA GLY A 435 40.01 -9.66 -23.67
C GLY A 435 38.88 -8.70 -23.27
N TRP A 436 39.19 -7.42 -23.09
CA TRP A 436 38.17 -6.39 -22.83
C TRP A 436 37.06 -6.41 -23.89
N GLY A 437 35.78 -6.36 -23.48
CA GLY A 437 34.62 -6.48 -24.37
C GLY A 437 34.24 -7.93 -24.72
N THR A 438 34.94 -8.93 -24.19
CA THR A 438 34.49 -10.33 -24.26
C THR A 438 33.39 -10.54 -23.23
N LYS A 439 32.36 -11.32 -23.58
CA LYS A 439 31.33 -11.70 -22.60
C LYS A 439 31.92 -12.65 -21.54
N PRO A 440 31.47 -12.58 -20.28
CA PRO A 440 31.98 -13.42 -19.20
C PRO A 440 31.82 -14.91 -19.46
N GLU A 441 32.60 -15.74 -18.77
CA GLU A 441 32.44 -17.21 -18.85
C GLU A 441 30.98 -17.57 -18.48
N GLY A 442 30.29 -18.37 -19.31
CA GLY A 442 28.92 -18.80 -19.04
C GLY A 442 27.81 -17.76 -19.11
N TYR A 443 28.08 -16.60 -19.72
CA TYR A 443 27.12 -15.49 -19.92
C TYR A 443 25.74 -15.88 -20.49
N CYS A 444 25.64 -16.97 -21.26
CA CYS A 444 24.40 -17.38 -21.91
C CYS A 444 23.66 -18.50 -21.17
N ARG A 445 23.94 -18.69 -19.86
CA ARG A 445 23.33 -19.74 -19.04
C ARG A 445 21.79 -19.66 -19.03
N ASN A 446 21.25 -18.45 -18.96
CA ASN A 446 19.82 -18.15 -18.81
C ASN A 446 19.13 -17.71 -20.12
N TYR A 447 19.87 -17.65 -21.23
CA TYR A 447 19.29 -17.27 -22.52
C TYR A 447 18.26 -18.32 -22.97
N ALA A 448 17.11 -17.85 -23.45
CA ALA A 448 16.03 -18.72 -23.93
C ALA A 448 16.45 -19.61 -25.13
N ASP A 449 17.48 -19.20 -25.88
CA ASP A 449 18.08 -19.93 -27.00
C ASP A 449 19.48 -20.48 -26.68
N GLY A 450 19.87 -20.52 -25.39
CA GLY A 450 21.19 -20.92 -24.93
C GLY A 450 21.64 -22.27 -25.50
N ALA A 451 20.81 -23.30 -25.46
CA ALA A 451 21.18 -24.63 -25.97
C ALA A 451 21.55 -24.66 -27.47
N ALA A 452 21.06 -23.73 -28.28
CA ALA A 452 21.35 -23.67 -29.72
C ALA A 452 22.46 -22.69 -30.07
N ASN A 453 22.60 -21.60 -29.31
CA ASN A 453 23.42 -20.45 -29.66
C ASN A 453 24.50 -20.11 -28.62
N CYS A 454 24.62 -20.89 -27.55
CA CYS A 454 25.61 -20.72 -26.48
C CYS A 454 26.73 -21.76 -26.62
N PRO A 455 27.91 -21.40 -27.17
CA PRO A 455 29.04 -22.31 -27.22
C PRO A 455 29.72 -22.52 -25.85
N TRP A 456 29.38 -21.71 -24.84
CA TRP A 456 30.01 -21.64 -23.52
C TRP A 456 28.92 -21.64 -22.43
N ARG A 457 28.24 -22.77 -22.23
CA ARG A 457 27.23 -22.94 -21.17
C ARG A 457 27.85 -23.72 -20.01
N PHE A 458 27.57 -23.31 -18.77
CA PHE A 458 28.14 -23.93 -17.56
C PHE A 458 27.69 -25.38 -17.34
N ASP A 459 26.55 -25.77 -17.88
CA ASP A 459 25.94 -27.10 -17.69
C ASP A 459 26.34 -28.14 -18.74
N ASP A 460 27.10 -27.74 -19.77
CA ASP A 460 27.68 -28.67 -20.74
C ASP A 460 29.02 -29.23 -20.25
N THR A 461 29.33 -30.47 -20.66
CA THR A 461 30.65 -31.07 -20.36
C THR A 461 31.74 -30.15 -20.92
N PRO A 462 32.64 -29.61 -20.09
CA PRO A 462 33.73 -28.78 -20.58
C PRO A 462 34.51 -29.52 -21.67
N PRO A 463 35.13 -28.83 -22.64
CA PRO A 463 35.97 -29.51 -23.63
C PRO A 463 37.04 -30.35 -22.92
N ALA A 464 37.46 -31.46 -23.54
CA ALA A 464 38.26 -32.51 -22.87
C ALA A 464 39.65 -32.06 -22.35
N ASP A 465 40.05 -30.82 -22.63
CA ASP A 465 41.24 -30.12 -22.14
C ASP A 465 40.97 -29.19 -20.95
N SER A 466 39.70 -29.02 -20.54
CA SER A 466 39.31 -28.28 -19.35
C SER A 466 39.44 -29.18 -18.09
N PRO A 467 40.21 -28.75 -17.08
CA PRO A 467 40.58 -29.63 -15.97
C PRO A 467 39.51 -29.86 -14.88
N THR A 468 38.32 -29.25 -14.91
CA THR A 468 37.39 -29.30 -13.76
C THR A 468 35.95 -29.72 -14.10
N LYS A 469 35.37 -30.46 -13.15
CA LYS A 469 33.98 -30.97 -13.07
C LYS A 469 33.10 -30.14 -12.11
N GLU A 470 33.60 -28.99 -11.66
CA GLU A 470 32.96 -28.17 -10.61
C GLU A 470 32.24 -26.95 -11.22
N GLN A 471 31.14 -26.56 -10.57
CA GLN A 471 30.28 -25.41 -10.92
C GLN A 471 31.06 -24.07 -10.81
N PRO A 472 30.65 -22.97 -11.48
CA PRO A 472 31.51 -21.80 -11.73
C PRO A 472 32.21 -21.19 -10.51
N ARG A 473 33.53 -20.98 -10.61
CA ARG A 473 34.41 -20.37 -9.58
C ARG A 473 34.74 -18.88 -9.81
N GLY A 474 34.09 -18.20 -10.76
CA GLY A 474 34.42 -16.80 -11.11
C GLY A 474 35.88 -16.61 -11.55
N ARG A 475 36.43 -17.53 -12.35
CA ARG A 475 37.88 -17.57 -12.69
C ARG A 475 38.27 -16.70 -13.90
N ASP A 476 37.30 -16.04 -14.54
CA ASP A 476 37.54 -15.19 -15.70
C ASP A 476 37.81 -13.72 -15.31
N TYR A 477 38.88 -13.15 -15.84
CA TYR A 477 39.31 -11.79 -15.52
C TYR A 477 39.58 -10.96 -16.77
N MET A 478 39.18 -9.69 -16.73
CA MET A 478 39.31 -8.74 -17.83
C MET A 478 40.34 -7.64 -17.52
N GLY A 479 40.84 -7.58 -16.29
CA GLY A 479 41.96 -6.75 -15.86
C GLY A 479 41.58 -5.36 -15.38
N GLY A 480 40.32 -5.13 -15.00
CA GLY A 480 39.91 -3.89 -14.35
C GLY A 480 40.54 -3.76 -12.97
N ASP A 481 40.90 -2.53 -12.57
CA ASP A 481 41.69 -2.31 -11.36
C ASP A 481 41.46 -0.94 -10.70
N LEU A 482 41.96 -0.76 -9.47
CA LEU A 482 41.79 0.48 -8.71
C LEU A 482 42.42 1.69 -9.41
N LYS A 483 43.49 1.47 -10.20
CA LYS A 483 44.12 2.55 -10.97
C LYS A 483 43.22 3.00 -12.12
N GLY A 484 42.46 2.08 -12.71
CA GLY A 484 41.50 2.37 -13.75
C GLY A 484 40.35 3.23 -13.25
N VAL A 485 39.88 2.96 -12.03
CA VAL A 485 38.86 3.77 -11.34
C VAL A 485 39.41 5.16 -10.99
N ASP A 486 40.59 5.24 -10.38
CA ASP A 486 41.28 6.51 -10.04
C ASP A 486 41.41 7.44 -11.27
N GLN A 487 41.73 6.87 -12.43
CA GLN A 487 41.83 7.61 -13.69
C GLN A 487 40.48 8.08 -14.27
N GLN A 488 39.34 7.66 -13.73
CA GLN A 488 37.99 8.04 -14.19
C GLN A 488 37.17 8.74 -13.11
N LEU A 489 37.75 9.16 -12.00
CA LEU A 489 37.02 9.93 -10.99
C LEU A 489 36.46 11.23 -11.57
N ASP A 490 37.18 11.92 -12.46
CA ASP A 490 36.67 13.10 -13.17
C ASP A 490 35.40 12.78 -13.98
N TYR A 491 35.36 11.62 -14.64
CA TYR A 491 34.18 11.18 -15.40
C TYR A 491 32.97 10.95 -14.49
N LEU A 492 33.19 10.37 -13.31
CA LEU A 492 32.15 10.13 -12.31
C LEU A 492 31.67 11.45 -11.70
N ALA A 493 32.58 12.37 -11.35
CA ALA A 493 32.24 13.69 -10.87
C ALA A 493 31.41 14.48 -11.92
N ASP A 494 31.81 14.44 -13.19
CA ASP A 494 31.07 15.08 -14.31
C ASP A 494 29.67 14.46 -14.52
N LEU A 495 29.46 13.20 -14.11
CA LEU A 495 28.15 12.53 -14.12
C LEU A 495 27.27 12.97 -12.93
N GLY A 496 27.84 13.62 -11.91
CA GLY A 496 27.18 13.99 -10.66
C GLY A 496 27.33 12.95 -9.55
N VAL A 497 28.24 11.97 -9.70
CA VAL A 497 28.54 10.97 -8.67
C VAL A 497 29.41 11.59 -7.58
N ASN A 498 28.98 11.45 -6.34
CA ASN A 498 29.73 11.86 -5.15
C ASN A 498 30.03 10.68 -4.19
N THR A 499 29.59 9.47 -4.53
CA THR A 499 29.83 8.27 -3.71
C THR A 499 30.08 7.06 -4.59
N ILE A 500 31.12 6.29 -4.31
CA ILE A 500 31.42 5.01 -4.97
C ILE A 500 31.13 3.89 -3.99
N TYR A 501 30.39 2.89 -4.44
CA TYR A 501 30.30 1.60 -3.76
C TYR A 501 31.10 0.57 -4.57
N PHE A 502 32.08 -0.06 -3.94
CA PHE A 502 32.83 -1.15 -4.55
C PHE A 502 32.23 -2.49 -4.15
N ASN A 503 32.00 -3.36 -5.14
CA ASN A 503 32.07 -4.81 -4.89
C ASN A 503 33.44 -5.18 -4.29
N PRO A 504 33.61 -6.38 -3.67
CA PRO A 504 34.80 -6.67 -2.87
C PRO A 504 36.13 -6.44 -3.60
N ILE A 505 37.10 -5.86 -2.90
CA ILE A 505 38.44 -5.49 -3.45
C ILE A 505 39.61 -6.23 -2.78
N PHE A 506 39.31 -7.08 -1.82
CA PHE A 506 40.31 -7.78 -1.02
C PHE A 506 40.85 -9.02 -1.74
N ASP A 507 42.03 -9.48 -1.32
CA ASP A 507 42.70 -10.65 -1.91
C ASP A 507 41.78 -11.87 -1.90
N ALA A 508 41.50 -12.43 -3.07
CA ALA A 508 40.49 -13.46 -3.25
C ALA A 508 40.84 -14.43 -4.39
N GLY A 509 40.09 -15.53 -4.50
CA GLY A 509 40.31 -16.53 -5.54
C GLY A 509 39.54 -16.27 -6.84
N SER A 510 38.44 -15.52 -6.77
CA SER A 510 37.54 -15.24 -7.89
C SER A 510 37.57 -13.77 -8.34
N ASN A 511 36.95 -13.51 -9.50
CA ASN A 511 36.76 -12.19 -10.08
C ASN A 511 35.77 -11.31 -9.31
N HIS A 512 34.88 -11.91 -8.52
CA HIS A 512 33.86 -11.23 -7.72
C HIS A 512 34.33 -11.00 -6.28
N SER A 513 35.33 -11.78 -5.84
CA SER A 513 36.08 -11.59 -4.59
C SER A 513 35.29 -11.74 -3.27
N TYR A 514 34.03 -12.18 -3.33
CA TYR A 514 33.24 -12.62 -2.16
C TYR A 514 33.87 -13.79 -1.40
N ASP A 515 34.68 -14.58 -2.09
CA ASP A 515 35.55 -15.60 -1.53
C ASP A 515 36.89 -14.98 -1.07
N THR A 516 36.82 -14.04 -0.11
CA THR A 516 37.99 -13.32 0.38
C THR A 516 38.97 -14.25 1.11
N GLN A 517 40.24 -14.24 0.71
CA GLN A 517 41.35 -14.97 1.32
C GLN A 517 42.04 -14.16 2.41
N ASP A 518 42.25 -12.85 2.20
CA ASP A 518 42.92 -11.94 3.14
C ASP A 518 42.35 -10.51 3.07
N TYR A 519 41.51 -10.15 4.05
CA TYR A 519 40.93 -8.79 4.19
C TYR A 519 41.96 -7.70 4.46
N THR A 520 43.19 -8.03 4.84
CA THR A 520 44.21 -7.04 5.16
C THR A 520 44.90 -6.47 3.93
N ARG A 521 44.63 -7.03 2.75
CA ARG A 521 45.32 -6.73 1.50
C ARG A 521 44.33 -6.51 0.37
N ILE A 522 44.69 -5.58 -0.52
CA ILE A 522 44.05 -5.43 -1.82
C ILE A 522 44.45 -6.61 -2.70
N ASP A 523 43.50 -7.16 -3.47
CA ASP A 523 43.79 -8.21 -4.44
C ASP A 523 44.91 -7.78 -5.39
N PRO A 524 45.94 -8.61 -5.61
CA PRO A 524 47.07 -8.25 -6.46
C PRO A 524 46.68 -7.91 -7.90
N TYR A 525 45.57 -8.44 -8.43
CA TYR A 525 45.04 -8.07 -9.74
C TYR A 525 44.39 -6.67 -9.71
N PHE A 526 43.75 -6.26 -8.62
CA PHE A 526 43.18 -4.91 -8.47
C PHE A 526 44.22 -3.85 -8.07
N GLY A 527 45.33 -4.26 -7.45
CA GLY A 527 46.50 -3.42 -7.28
C GLY A 527 47.19 -3.57 -5.92
N THR A 528 47.46 -2.45 -5.27
CA THR A 528 48.24 -2.42 -4.02
C THR A 528 47.62 -1.44 -3.02
N GLN A 529 48.01 -1.54 -1.75
CA GLN A 529 47.64 -0.54 -0.74
C GLN A 529 48.06 0.90 -1.12
N LYS A 530 49.11 1.05 -1.94
CA LYS A 530 49.53 2.36 -2.43
C LYS A 530 48.55 2.91 -3.47
N ASP A 531 47.96 2.05 -4.28
CA ASP A 531 46.94 2.45 -5.25
C ASP A 531 45.66 2.82 -4.53
N TRP A 532 45.25 2.06 -3.49
CA TRP A 532 44.16 2.44 -2.59
C TRP A 532 44.33 3.86 -2.02
N ARG A 533 45.48 4.14 -1.38
CA ARG A 533 45.72 5.48 -0.80
C ARG A 533 45.69 6.62 -1.83
N LYS A 534 46.04 6.34 -3.08
CA LYS A 534 45.97 7.35 -4.15
C LYS A 534 44.53 7.57 -4.61
N LEU A 535 43.78 6.48 -4.76
CA LEU A 535 42.36 6.53 -5.11
C LEU A 535 41.59 7.33 -4.07
N VAL A 536 41.75 7.00 -2.78
CA VAL A 536 41.13 7.74 -1.66
C VAL A 536 41.50 9.22 -1.72
N ALA A 537 42.80 9.54 -1.79
CA ALA A 537 43.23 10.95 -1.80
C ALA A 537 42.66 11.75 -2.99
N HIS A 538 42.56 11.12 -4.17
CA HIS A 538 42.00 11.78 -5.36
C HIS A 538 40.46 11.87 -5.29
N ALA A 539 39.80 10.87 -4.71
CA ALA A 539 38.37 10.91 -4.43
C ALA A 539 38.02 12.03 -3.44
N ASP A 540 38.80 12.16 -2.35
CA ASP A 540 38.67 13.26 -1.38
C ASP A 540 38.84 14.64 -2.04
N GLU A 541 39.79 14.79 -2.97
CA GLU A 541 40.00 16.04 -3.74
C GLU A 541 38.76 16.44 -4.57
N LEU A 542 37.93 15.47 -4.95
CA LEU A 542 36.70 15.65 -5.73
C LEU A 542 35.43 15.59 -4.87
N GLY A 543 35.56 15.40 -3.55
CA GLY A 543 34.42 15.21 -2.66
C GLY A 543 33.70 13.85 -2.83
N ILE A 544 34.36 12.86 -3.44
CA ILE A 544 33.82 11.52 -3.67
C ILE A 544 34.12 10.63 -2.46
N ARG A 545 33.09 10.01 -1.89
CA ARG A 545 33.18 9.02 -0.81
C ARG A 545 33.33 7.61 -1.35
N ILE A 546 33.90 6.70 -0.55
CA ILE A 546 34.12 5.31 -0.96
C ILE A 546 33.58 4.35 0.10
N ILE A 547 32.58 3.56 -0.27
CA ILE A 547 31.99 2.48 0.52
C ILE A 547 32.57 1.14 0.05
N LEU A 548 32.97 0.30 1.01
CA LEU A 548 33.50 -1.04 0.74
C LEU A 548 32.47 -2.13 1.02
N ASP A 549 32.54 -3.23 0.27
CA ASP A 549 31.80 -4.46 0.55
C ASP A 549 32.46 -5.28 1.67
N GLY A 550 31.72 -5.54 2.74
CA GLY A 550 32.14 -6.26 3.94
C GLY A 550 31.56 -7.66 3.94
N VAL A 551 32.34 -8.63 3.46
CA VAL A 551 31.93 -10.03 3.37
C VAL A 551 32.22 -10.77 4.67
N PHE A 552 31.45 -10.53 5.73
CA PHE A 552 31.76 -11.05 7.08
C PHE A 552 31.03 -12.35 7.43
N ASN A 553 30.19 -12.86 6.53
CA ASN A 553 29.47 -14.11 6.72
C ASN A 553 30.37 -15.35 6.53
N HIS A 554 31.24 -15.32 5.54
CA HIS A 554 32.05 -16.45 5.11
C HIS A 554 33.45 -15.97 4.70
N LEU A 555 34.37 -16.94 4.56
CA LEU A 555 35.74 -16.75 4.09
C LEU A 555 35.99 -17.64 2.89
N SER A 556 37.03 -17.38 2.12
CA SER A 556 37.52 -18.33 1.11
C SER A 556 37.92 -19.66 1.74
N SER A 557 37.61 -20.76 1.06
CA SER A 557 38.18 -22.08 1.35
C SER A 557 39.72 -22.13 1.17
N ASP A 558 40.31 -21.16 0.48
CA ASP A 558 41.76 -20.97 0.32
C ASP A 558 42.27 -19.77 1.14
N SER A 559 41.53 -19.37 2.18
CA SER A 559 42.03 -18.40 3.16
C SER A 559 43.07 -19.04 4.09
N LEU A 560 43.94 -18.23 4.68
CA LEU A 560 44.91 -18.66 5.71
C LEU A 560 44.26 -19.47 6.86
N PHE A 561 43.03 -19.11 7.21
CA PHE A 561 42.32 -19.70 8.35
C PHE A 561 41.71 -21.06 8.00
N PHE A 562 41.30 -21.27 6.75
CA PHE A 562 40.69 -22.54 6.32
C PHE A 562 41.69 -23.46 5.63
N ASP A 563 42.43 -22.95 4.64
CA ASP A 563 43.48 -23.59 3.86
C ASP A 563 43.14 -25.00 3.32
N ARG A 564 42.10 -25.12 2.50
CA ARG A 564 41.73 -26.40 1.90
C ARG A 564 42.81 -26.99 0.98
N TYR A 565 43.66 -26.15 0.41
CA TYR A 565 44.62 -26.53 -0.64
C TYR A 565 46.07 -26.66 -0.13
N GLY A 566 46.34 -26.31 1.14
CA GLY A 566 47.66 -26.39 1.75
C GLY A 566 48.65 -25.37 1.18
N HIS A 567 48.17 -24.16 0.92
CA HIS A 567 48.94 -23.08 0.31
C HIS A 567 49.72 -22.24 1.32
N TYR A 568 49.39 -22.33 2.61
CA TYR A 568 50.01 -21.52 3.65
C TYR A 568 50.96 -22.35 4.53
N ALA A 569 51.81 -21.66 5.31
CA ALA A 569 52.72 -22.34 6.23
C ALA A 569 52.03 -22.66 7.57
N GLU A 570 51.08 -21.81 7.95
CA GLU A 570 50.13 -21.99 9.03
C GLU A 570 49.15 -23.12 8.68
N VAL A 571 48.84 -23.96 9.66
CA VAL A 571 47.92 -25.10 9.45
C VAL A 571 46.47 -24.62 9.54
N GLY A 572 45.76 -24.58 8.41
CA GLY A 572 44.36 -24.15 8.33
C GLY A 572 43.38 -25.15 8.94
N ALA A 573 42.15 -24.68 9.19
CA ALA A 573 41.06 -25.46 9.78
C ALA A 573 40.75 -26.75 9.01
N CYS A 574 41.00 -26.74 7.70
CA CYS A 574 40.69 -27.82 6.77
C CYS A 574 41.81 -28.87 6.70
N GLU A 575 43.04 -28.52 7.06
CA GLU A 575 44.19 -29.42 7.01
C GLU A 575 44.32 -30.31 8.25
N SER A 576 43.83 -29.84 9.40
CA SER A 576 43.95 -30.56 10.68
C SER A 576 42.82 -30.25 11.64
N VAL A 577 42.33 -31.29 12.34
CA VAL A 577 41.40 -31.14 13.47
C VAL A 577 42.04 -30.43 14.68
N ASP A 578 43.36 -30.36 14.73
CA ASP A 578 44.13 -29.67 15.77
C ASP A 578 44.51 -28.23 15.37
N SER A 579 44.02 -27.73 14.22
CA SER A 579 44.27 -26.35 13.80
C SER A 579 43.75 -25.35 14.84
N PRO A 580 44.46 -24.25 15.14
CA PRO A 580 43.94 -23.20 16.01
C PRO A 580 42.70 -22.51 15.44
N TYR A 581 42.48 -22.63 14.13
CA TYR A 581 41.32 -22.06 13.43
C TYR A 581 40.19 -23.07 13.24
N ARG A 582 40.32 -24.31 13.74
CA ARG A 582 39.32 -25.36 13.55
C ARG A 582 37.92 -24.92 14.01
N ASP A 583 37.87 -24.24 15.15
CA ASP A 583 36.65 -23.75 15.77
C ASP A 583 36.09 -22.47 15.15
N TRP A 584 36.79 -21.86 14.18
CA TRP A 584 36.28 -20.70 13.43
C TRP A 584 35.22 -21.11 12.40
N PHE A 585 35.01 -22.40 12.16
CA PHE A 585 34.09 -22.92 11.15
C PHE A 585 33.30 -24.11 11.69
N PHE A 586 32.17 -24.43 11.05
CA PHE A 586 31.30 -25.52 11.46
C PHE A 586 31.62 -26.79 10.68
N PHE A 587 32.10 -27.83 11.38
CA PHE A 587 32.40 -29.14 10.78
C PHE A 587 31.43 -30.22 11.26
N SER A 588 30.96 -31.05 10.33
CA SER A 588 30.28 -32.31 10.63
C SER A 588 31.29 -33.42 10.92
N PRO A 589 31.03 -34.36 11.87
CA PRO A 589 31.93 -35.47 12.13
C PRO A 589 32.01 -36.41 10.92
N ASP A 590 33.20 -36.60 10.36
CA ASP A 590 33.42 -37.45 9.18
C ASP A 590 34.61 -38.43 9.39
N PRO A 591 34.49 -39.72 9.01
CA PRO A 591 35.59 -40.69 9.04
C PRO A 591 36.69 -40.51 7.97
N ASP A 592 36.51 -39.73 6.89
CA ASP A 592 37.41 -39.73 5.71
C ASP A 592 38.47 -38.60 5.64
N GLY A 593 38.50 -37.68 6.62
CA GLY A 593 39.53 -36.63 6.73
C GLY A 593 39.05 -35.37 7.45
N PRO A 594 39.93 -34.40 7.75
CA PRO A 594 39.54 -33.13 8.37
C PRO A 594 38.61 -32.28 7.49
N CYS A 595 38.60 -32.52 6.17
CA CYS A 595 37.86 -31.78 5.16
C CYS A 595 37.54 -32.62 3.89
N ALA A 596 36.73 -33.66 3.99
CA ALA A 596 36.24 -34.34 2.77
C ALA A 596 35.31 -33.37 1.97
N GLY A 597 35.39 -33.24 0.63
CA GLY A 597 36.24 -33.99 -0.32
C GLY A 597 36.20 -33.53 -1.79
N THR A 598 36.45 -34.47 -2.73
CA THR A 598 36.16 -34.37 -4.20
C THR A 598 35.39 -35.59 -4.76
N ASP A 599 35.09 -36.63 -3.97
CA ASP A 599 34.29 -37.82 -4.36
C ASP A 599 33.41 -38.39 -3.18
N GLY A 600 33.06 -37.58 -2.16
CA GLY A 600 32.29 -37.98 -0.95
C GLY A 600 31.52 -36.80 -0.30
N PRO A 601 30.77 -36.99 0.81
CA PRO A 601 29.98 -35.90 1.41
C PRO A 601 30.87 -34.77 1.96
N THR A 602 30.44 -33.51 1.78
CA THR A 602 31.10 -32.34 2.37
C THR A 602 30.94 -32.34 3.89
N SER A 603 32.03 -32.14 4.60
CA SER A 603 32.11 -32.27 6.06
C SER A 603 32.09 -30.93 6.82
N TYR A 604 31.63 -29.84 6.20
CA TYR A 604 31.49 -28.52 6.84
C TYR A 604 30.33 -27.70 6.27
N GLU A 605 29.89 -26.70 7.03
CA GLU A 605 28.86 -25.75 6.61
C GLU A 605 29.45 -24.70 5.67
N ALA A 606 28.82 -24.53 4.51
CA ALA A 606 29.23 -23.57 3.49
C ALA A 606 28.01 -22.81 2.99
N TRP A 607 28.19 -21.54 2.63
CA TRP A 607 27.06 -20.68 2.29
C TRP A 607 26.38 -21.19 1.01
N PHE A 608 25.06 -21.45 1.09
CA PHE A 608 24.28 -22.19 0.07
C PHE A 608 24.89 -23.53 -0.41
N GLY A 609 25.79 -24.13 0.38
CA GLY A 609 26.49 -25.34 0.00
C GLY A 609 27.64 -25.16 -1.00
N PHE A 610 28.03 -23.92 -1.31
CA PHE A 610 29.22 -23.64 -2.11
C PHE A 610 30.47 -23.89 -1.29
N ASP A 611 31.15 -24.99 -1.57
CA ASP A 611 32.34 -25.44 -0.82
C ASP A 611 33.55 -24.50 -0.93
N SER A 612 33.50 -23.51 -1.82
CA SER A 612 34.49 -22.44 -1.92
C SER A 612 34.39 -21.38 -0.82
N ILE A 613 33.26 -21.30 -0.10
CA ILE A 613 32.97 -20.25 0.89
C ILE A 613 32.41 -20.83 2.21
N PRO A 614 33.27 -21.46 3.04
CA PRO A 614 32.90 -21.95 4.37
C PRO A 614 32.36 -20.83 5.28
N VAL A 615 31.27 -21.13 5.99
CA VAL A 615 30.62 -20.20 6.93
C VAL A 615 31.46 -20.07 8.20
N ILE A 616 31.73 -18.84 8.62
CA ILE A 616 32.50 -18.55 9.84
C ILE A 616 31.57 -18.64 11.06
N ASP A 617 32.06 -19.18 12.17
CA ASP A 617 31.42 -19.17 13.49
C ASP A 617 31.68 -17.82 14.19
N LYS A 618 30.77 -16.87 13.97
CA LYS A 618 30.86 -15.52 14.56
C LYS A 618 30.54 -15.48 16.06
N THR A 619 30.23 -16.61 16.69
CA THR A 619 30.09 -16.70 18.16
C THR A 619 31.45 -16.75 18.86
N ARG A 620 32.53 -17.02 18.13
CA ARG A 620 33.88 -17.12 18.68
C ARG A 620 34.48 -15.75 18.96
N PRO A 621 34.99 -15.49 20.18
CA PRO A 621 35.64 -14.23 20.52
C PRO A 621 36.78 -13.88 19.55
N GLU A 622 37.59 -14.85 19.14
CA GLU A 622 38.74 -14.63 18.25
C GLU A 622 38.30 -14.17 16.84
N VAL A 623 37.15 -14.65 16.36
CA VAL A 623 36.54 -14.19 15.09
C VAL A 623 36.03 -12.76 15.25
N GLN A 624 35.33 -12.46 16.36
CA GLN A 624 34.86 -11.10 16.63
C GLN A 624 36.01 -10.12 16.86
N GLU A 625 37.13 -10.55 17.47
CA GLU A 625 38.35 -9.74 17.58
C GLU A 625 38.91 -9.39 16.20
N TYR A 626 38.99 -10.36 15.29
CA TYR A 626 39.50 -10.14 13.94
C TYR A 626 38.66 -9.16 13.12
N PHE A 627 37.33 -9.31 13.12
CA PHE A 627 36.45 -8.47 12.31
C PHE A 627 36.06 -7.17 13.00
N LEU A 628 35.78 -7.19 14.30
CA LEU A 628 35.08 -6.11 15.01
C LEU A 628 35.91 -5.45 16.11
N THR A 629 36.32 -6.21 17.14
CA THR A 629 36.62 -5.63 18.46
C THR A 629 38.08 -5.27 18.70
N ALA A 630 39.03 -5.87 17.95
CA ALA A 630 40.45 -5.50 18.09
C ALA A 630 40.71 -4.06 17.61
N ASP A 631 41.74 -3.41 18.16
CA ASP A 631 42.16 -2.06 17.75
C ASP A 631 42.46 -1.96 16.25
N ASP A 632 42.95 -3.03 15.64
CA ASP A 632 43.26 -3.11 14.20
C ASP A 632 42.33 -4.06 13.42
N SER A 633 41.13 -4.30 13.96
CA SER A 633 40.10 -5.15 13.34
C SER A 633 39.78 -4.71 11.91
N ILE A 634 39.27 -5.62 11.08
CA ILE A 634 39.00 -5.34 9.66
C ILE A 634 38.07 -4.14 9.50
N THR A 635 37.03 -4.02 10.33
CA THR A 635 36.12 -2.88 10.33
C THR A 635 36.85 -1.56 10.58
N ARG A 636 37.64 -1.45 11.67
CA ARG A 636 38.35 -0.21 12.02
C ARG A 636 39.43 0.13 10.99
N ARG A 637 40.21 -0.88 10.60
CA ARG A 637 41.36 -0.77 9.72
C ARG A 637 41.07 -0.05 8.41
N TRP A 638 39.93 -0.34 7.77
CA TRP A 638 39.62 0.23 6.46
C TRP A 638 38.94 1.60 6.54
N LEU A 639 38.15 1.85 7.59
CA LEU A 639 37.65 3.20 7.90
C LEU A 639 38.83 4.14 8.16
N GLU A 640 39.81 3.74 8.99
CA GLU A 640 41.05 4.50 9.23
C GLU A 640 41.92 4.69 7.99
N LYS A 641 41.71 3.87 6.94
CA LYS A 641 42.38 3.99 5.64
C LYS A 641 41.59 4.81 4.61
N GLY A 642 40.50 5.44 5.03
CA GLY A 642 39.72 6.38 4.23
C GLY A 642 38.50 5.78 3.53
N ALA A 643 38.03 4.59 3.92
CA ALA A 643 36.68 4.17 3.55
C ALA A 643 35.65 5.00 4.34
N SER A 644 34.57 5.41 3.69
CA SER A 644 33.48 6.21 4.27
C SER A 644 32.28 5.36 4.69
N GLY A 645 32.41 4.03 4.70
CA GLY A 645 31.30 3.15 5.03
C GLY A 645 31.50 1.70 4.59
N TRP A 646 30.54 0.88 4.98
CA TRP A 646 30.45 -0.54 4.65
C TRP A 646 29.07 -0.88 4.07
N ARG A 647 29.05 -1.63 2.98
CA ARG A 647 27.91 -2.45 2.56
C ARG A 647 28.15 -3.86 3.07
N LEU A 648 27.17 -4.48 3.73
CA LEU A 648 27.35 -5.73 4.44
C LEU A 648 26.68 -6.88 3.67
N ASP A 649 27.53 -7.74 3.10
CA ASP A 649 27.12 -8.92 2.36
C ASP A 649 26.40 -9.92 3.27
N VAL A 650 25.22 -10.35 2.83
CA VAL A 650 24.33 -11.31 3.48
C VAL A 650 24.11 -11.00 4.97
N SER A 651 23.98 -9.71 5.31
CA SER A 651 23.84 -9.25 6.71
C SER A 651 22.66 -9.88 7.45
N GLY A 652 21.60 -10.23 6.72
CA GLY A 652 20.40 -10.88 7.24
C GLY A 652 20.51 -12.39 7.51
N ASP A 653 21.68 -13.01 7.31
CA ASP A 653 21.86 -14.45 7.52
C ASP A 653 21.72 -14.86 9.00
N PRO A 654 21.04 -15.96 9.33
CA PRO A 654 20.85 -16.40 10.71
C PRO A 654 22.12 -16.89 11.41
N SER A 655 23.25 -17.02 10.70
CA SER A 655 24.54 -17.38 11.31
C SER A 655 25.20 -16.25 12.10
N PHE A 656 24.72 -15.00 11.99
CA PHE A 656 25.16 -13.91 12.86
C PHE A 656 24.49 -14.02 14.23
N PRO A 657 25.25 -14.04 15.36
CA PRO A 657 24.66 -14.13 16.69
C PRO A 657 23.96 -12.83 17.08
N ASP A 658 23.00 -12.95 18.00
CA ASP A 658 22.38 -11.77 18.63
C ASP A 658 23.45 -10.87 19.26
N GLY A 659 23.34 -9.56 19.04
CA GLY A 659 24.30 -8.56 19.51
C GLY A 659 25.46 -8.26 18.56
N TYR A 660 25.66 -9.06 17.50
CA TYR A 660 26.77 -8.86 16.56
C TYR A 660 26.67 -7.53 15.81
N TRP A 661 25.51 -7.25 15.21
CA TRP A 661 25.31 -6.03 14.42
C TRP A 661 25.18 -4.79 15.28
N GLU A 662 24.67 -4.93 16.50
CA GLU A 662 24.65 -3.87 17.51
C GLU A 662 26.09 -3.47 17.89
N THR A 663 26.96 -4.45 18.16
CA THR A 663 28.38 -4.21 18.42
C THR A 663 29.10 -3.65 17.18
N PHE A 664 28.78 -4.15 15.99
CA PHE A 664 29.33 -3.64 14.73
C PHE A 664 29.01 -2.15 14.56
N ARG A 665 27.76 -1.74 14.80
CA ARG A 665 27.35 -0.33 14.76
C ARG A 665 28.18 0.51 15.71
N GLU A 666 28.29 0.09 16.97
CA GLU A 666 29.10 0.80 17.98
C GLU A 666 30.55 0.99 17.50
N VAL A 667 31.19 -0.09 17.04
CA VAL A 667 32.57 -0.06 16.52
C VAL A 667 32.72 0.90 15.33
N VAL A 668 31.80 0.85 14.36
CA VAL A 668 31.84 1.74 13.19
C VAL A 668 31.70 3.19 13.63
N LYS A 669 30.66 3.52 14.42
CA LYS A 669 30.37 4.90 14.81
C LYS A 669 31.40 5.47 15.80
N GLU A 670 32.05 4.63 16.61
CA GLU A 670 33.21 5.04 17.41
C GLU A 670 34.44 5.36 16.57
N THR A 671 34.64 4.64 15.46
CA THR A 671 35.80 4.82 14.57
C THR A 671 35.61 6.05 13.69
N ASP A 672 34.44 6.16 13.08
CA ASP A 672 34.02 7.28 12.25
C ASP A 672 32.49 7.44 12.35
N PRO A 673 31.99 8.49 13.04
CA PRO A 673 30.55 8.71 13.18
C PRO A 673 29.85 8.99 11.84
N ASP A 674 30.60 9.48 10.83
CA ASP A 674 30.09 9.80 9.50
C ASP A 674 30.13 8.58 8.55
N ALA A 675 30.62 7.42 9.00
CA ALA A 675 30.65 6.21 8.19
C ALA A 675 29.25 5.61 8.01
N LEU A 676 28.84 5.39 6.75
CA LEU A 676 27.54 4.80 6.41
C LEU A 676 27.58 3.27 6.45
N THR A 677 26.54 2.65 7.00
CA THR A 677 26.40 1.18 7.04
C THR A 677 25.13 0.73 6.30
N ILE A 678 25.30 -0.14 5.30
CA ILE A 678 24.24 -0.55 4.36
C ILE A 678 24.03 -2.06 4.45
N SER A 679 22.80 -2.47 4.77
CA SER A 679 22.37 -3.87 4.78
C SER A 679 22.12 -4.40 3.36
N GLU A 680 22.59 -5.61 3.06
CA GLU A 680 22.09 -6.39 1.94
C GLU A 680 20.83 -7.17 2.37
N THR A 681 19.70 -6.48 2.32
CA THR A 681 18.39 -7.05 2.59
C THR A 681 17.42 -6.67 1.49
N TRP A 682 16.55 -7.62 1.13
CA TRP A 682 15.89 -7.60 -0.17
C TRP A 682 14.39 -7.25 -0.04
N GLN A 683 13.63 -8.06 0.69
CA GLN A 683 12.16 -7.98 0.76
C GLN A 683 11.67 -7.43 2.12
N LYS A 684 10.41 -7.00 2.18
CA LYS A 684 9.76 -6.64 3.45
C LYS A 684 9.59 -7.89 4.32
N ASP A 685 10.48 -8.06 5.28
CA ASP A 685 10.37 -9.09 6.31
C ASP A 685 10.96 -8.62 7.64
N SER A 686 10.83 -9.48 8.67
CA SER A 686 11.35 -9.19 10.00
C SER A 686 12.87 -9.04 10.03
N THR A 687 13.60 -9.62 9.08
CA THR A 687 15.06 -9.48 9.01
C THR A 687 15.42 -8.07 8.58
N LEU A 688 14.88 -7.61 7.45
CA LEU A 688 15.09 -6.25 6.94
C LEU A 688 14.73 -5.20 7.99
N LEU A 689 13.53 -5.27 8.56
CA LEU A 689 13.06 -4.27 9.52
C LEU A 689 13.88 -4.26 10.82
N ARG A 690 14.46 -5.41 11.23
CA ARG A 690 15.36 -5.47 12.38
C ARG A 690 16.71 -4.80 12.09
N GLU A 691 17.23 -4.92 10.87
CA GLU A 691 18.53 -4.36 10.49
C GLU A 691 18.56 -2.82 10.46
N ILE A 692 17.43 -2.15 10.20
CA ILE A 692 17.37 -0.69 10.00
C ILE A 692 16.64 0.08 11.13
N ARG A 693 16.48 -0.54 12.30
CA ARG A 693 15.79 0.05 13.46
C ARG A 693 16.62 1.09 14.22
N GLY A 694 17.88 1.29 13.82
CA GLY A 694 18.79 2.30 14.37
C GLY A 694 19.76 1.81 15.45
N ASP A 695 19.65 0.55 15.86
CA ASP A 695 20.60 -0.15 16.73
C ASP A 695 21.58 -1.05 15.96
N ARG A 696 21.35 -1.28 14.65
CA ARG A 696 22.22 -2.07 13.75
C ARG A 696 22.75 -1.22 12.60
N LEU A 697 22.26 -1.42 11.38
CA LEU A 697 22.74 -0.73 10.19
C LEU A 697 21.96 0.57 9.96
N ASP A 698 22.56 1.53 9.26
CA ASP A 698 21.92 2.83 8.99
C ASP A 698 20.82 2.71 7.93
N THR A 699 21.02 1.85 6.94
CA THR A 699 20.17 1.77 5.76
C THR A 699 20.26 0.41 5.07
N THR A 700 19.55 0.23 3.96
CA THR A 700 19.52 -1.00 3.16
C THR A 700 19.68 -0.71 1.67
N MET A 701 20.13 -1.73 0.93
CA MET A 701 19.90 -1.83 -0.51
C MET A 701 18.39 -1.88 -0.78
N ASN A 702 17.84 -0.85 -1.45
CA ASN A 702 16.40 -0.69 -1.59
C ASN A 702 15.82 -1.51 -2.77
N TYR A 703 15.91 -2.84 -2.66
CA TYR A 703 15.32 -3.75 -3.65
C TYR A 703 13.79 -3.65 -3.72
N ARG A 704 13.13 -3.15 -2.67
CA ARG A 704 11.70 -2.83 -2.70
C ARG A 704 11.37 -1.73 -3.73
N LEU A 705 12.20 -0.68 -3.83
CA LEU A 705 12.06 0.32 -4.88
C LEU A 705 12.33 -0.26 -6.27
N ARG A 706 13.40 -1.06 -6.43
CA ARG A 706 13.66 -1.78 -7.68
C ARG A 706 12.41 -2.52 -8.15
N ASP A 707 11.83 -3.32 -7.26
CA ASP A 707 10.67 -4.14 -7.59
C ASP A 707 9.43 -3.31 -7.96
N ALA A 708 9.15 -2.23 -7.21
CA ALA A 708 8.06 -1.32 -7.55
C ALA A 708 8.25 -0.66 -8.94
N VAL A 709 9.46 -0.17 -9.23
CA VAL A 709 9.77 0.51 -10.51
C VAL A 709 9.74 -0.47 -11.68
N LEU A 710 10.30 -1.68 -11.52
CA LEU A 710 10.24 -2.73 -12.54
C LEU A 710 8.80 -3.21 -12.74
N GLY A 711 8.04 -3.43 -11.67
CA GLY A 711 6.62 -3.77 -11.75
C GLY A 711 5.83 -2.73 -12.54
N LEU A 712 6.11 -1.44 -12.35
CA LEU A 712 5.39 -0.39 -13.06
C LEU A 712 5.72 -0.36 -14.56
N LEU A 713 6.98 -0.57 -14.93
CA LEU A 713 7.52 -0.23 -16.26
C LEU A 713 7.88 -1.44 -17.15
N ALA A 714 8.18 -2.59 -16.57
CA ALA A 714 8.59 -3.77 -17.32
C ALA A 714 7.49 -4.17 -18.33
N PRO A 715 7.84 -4.40 -19.60
CA PRO A 715 6.85 -4.75 -20.62
C PRO A 715 6.33 -6.20 -20.52
N GLN A 716 6.93 -7.00 -19.64
CA GLN A 716 6.58 -8.39 -19.35
C GLN A 716 7.07 -8.76 -17.94
N SER A 717 6.82 -10.01 -17.50
CA SER A 717 7.39 -10.55 -16.27
C SER A 717 8.92 -10.46 -16.26
N PHE A 718 9.49 -10.36 -15.06
CA PHE A 718 10.92 -10.24 -14.83
C PHE A 718 11.34 -11.16 -13.68
N ASP A 719 12.64 -11.42 -13.54
CA ASP A 719 13.15 -12.24 -12.42
C ASP A 719 12.88 -11.57 -11.08
N SER A 720 12.10 -12.25 -10.24
CA SER A 720 11.78 -11.79 -8.88
C SER A 720 12.93 -11.99 -7.91
N LYS A 721 13.97 -12.75 -8.26
CA LYS A 721 15.05 -13.14 -7.35
C LYS A 721 14.54 -13.83 -6.07
N GLY A 722 13.43 -14.56 -6.20
CA GLY A 722 12.83 -15.28 -5.09
C GLY A 722 11.91 -14.44 -4.19
N PHE A 723 11.63 -13.19 -4.56
CA PHE A 723 10.58 -12.41 -3.89
C PHE A 723 9.23 -13.05 -4.18
N ALA A 724 8.49 -13.34 -3.12
CA ALA A 724 7.20 -14.03 -3.22
C ALA A 724 6.14 -13.16 -3.94
N ASP A 725 6.19 -11.84 -3.77
CA ASP A 725 5.26 -10.88 -4.37
C ASP A 725 5.95 -9.94 -5.38
N SER A 726 6.57 -10.50 -6.41
CA SER A 726 7.39 -9.75 -7.37
C SER A 726 7.49 -10.48 -8.72
N GLY A 727 8.13 -9.85 -9.70
CA GLY A 727 8.40 -10.45 -11.01
C GLY A 727 7.26 -10.30 -12.02
N TYR A 728 6.27 -9.47 -11.70
CA TYR A 728 5.11 -9.22 -12.55
C TYR A 728 4.79 -7.72 -12.65
N GLN A 729 3.99 -7.38 -13.65
CA GLN A 729 3.62 -5.99 -13.90
C GLN A 729 2.52 -5.54 -12.94
N ILE A 730 2.73 -4.43 -12.24
CA ILE A 730 1.78 -3.86 -11.26
C ILE A 730 1.03 -2.66 -11.83
N THR A 731 -0.10 -2.30 -11.21
CA THR A 731 -0.88 -1.11 -11.54
C THR A 731 -0.27 0.17 -10.95
N PRO A 732 -0.60 1.36 -11.48
CA PRO A 732 -0.33 2.65 -10.83
C PRO A 732 -0.70 2.72 -9.34
N THR A 733 -1.85 2.19 -8.92
CA THR A 733 -2.27 2.11 -7.51
C THR A 733 -1.34 1.22 -6.70
N GLN A 734 -1.07 -0.01 -7.14
CA GLN A 734 -0.13 -0.91 -6.48
C GLN A 734 1.29 -0.34 -6.39
N PHE A 735 1.74 0.42 -7.39
CA PHE A 735 3.01 1.16 -7.30
C PHE A 735 2.96 2.21 -6.20
N ALA A 736 1.88 3.01 -6.13
CA ALA A 736 1.69 4.01 -5.08
C ALA A 736 1.68 3.38 -3.69
N ASP A 737 1.00 2.25 -3.51
CA ASP A 737 0.93 1.52 -2.24
C ASP A 737 2.29 0.96 -1.83
N ARG A 738 3.06 0.40 -2.76
CA ARG A 738 4.43 -0.07 -2.48
C ARG A 738 5.37 1.06 -2.07
N ILE A 739 5.25 2.24 -2.67
CA ILE A 739 6.06 3.42 -2.27
C ILE A 739 5.62 3.93 -0.90
N ALA A 740 4.30 4.01 -0.64
CA ALA A 740 3.77 4.41 0.67
C ALA A 740 4.20 3.43 1.77
N SER A 741 4.22 2.13 1.47
CA SER A 741 4.70 1.08 2.38
C SER A 741 6.15 1.29 2.82
N VAL A 742 7.05 1.63 1.90
CA VAL A 742 8.46 1.90 2.24
C VAL A 742 8.56 3.11 3.18
N ARG A 743 7.76 4.16 2.95
CA ARG A 743 7.73 5.33 3.84
C ARG A 743 7.16 4.99 5.22
N GLU A 744 6.10 4.19 5.28
CA GLU A 744 5.44 3.77 6.51
C GLU A 744 6.33 2.90 7.39
N ASP A 745 7.12 2.01 6.77
CA ASP A 745 7.92 1.02 7.49
C ASP A 745 9.22 1.59 8.08
N TYR A 746 9.78 2.66 7.50
CA TYR A 746 11.17 3.05 7.72
C TYR A 746 11.30 4.35 8.52
N PRO A 747 12.19 4.41 9.53
CA PRO A 747 12.56 5.66 10.18
C PRO A 747 13.19 6.65 9.18
N ASP A 748 13.04 7.95 9.41
CA ASP A 748 13.57 9.00 8.52
C ASP A 748 15.06 8.82 8.21
N ALA A 749 15.87 8.52 9.23
CA ALA A 749 17.30 8.29 9.09
C ALA A 749 17.61 7.19 8.05
N ALA A 750 16.87 6.08 8.05
CA ALA A 750 17.04 5.01 7.07
C ALA A 750 16.41 5.40 5.72
N TYR A 751 15.21 5.98 5.74
CA TYR A 751 14.43 6.32 4.55
C TYR A 751 15.17 7.31 3.63
N TYR A 752 15.71 8.39 4.20
CA TYR A 752 16.45 9.40 3.44
C TYR A 752 17.86 8.95 3.05
N SER A 753 18.37 7.85 3.60
CA SER A 753 19.69 7.28 3.26
C SER A 753 19.61 5.98 2.45
N LEU A 754 18.43 5.59 1.94
CA LEU A 754 18.24 4.36 1.16
C LEU A 754 19.17 4.27 -0.05
N MET A 755 19.83 3.14 -0.25
CA MET A 755 20.60 2.87 -1.46
C MET A 755 19.62 2.48 -2.58
N ASN A 756 19.12 3.48 -3.33
CA ASN A 756 18.08 3.34 -4.35
C ASN A 756 18.63 2.77 -5.66
N LEU A 757 18.84 1.45 -5.70
CA LEU A 757 19.23 0.72 -6.90
C LEU A 757 18.03 0.24 -7.73
N LEU A 758 18.23 0.06 -9.03
CA LEU A 758 17.27 -0.58 -9.94
C LEU A 758 17.79 -1.88 -10.55
N ASP A 759 19.09 -2.09 -10.48
CA ASP A 759 19.81 -3.33 -10.74
C ASP A 759 21.12 -3.33 -9.93
N SER A 760 21.80 -4.46 -9.92
CA SER A 760 23.08 -4.64 -9.26
C SER A 760 23.83 -5.79 -9.94
N HIS A 761 25.00 -6.10 -9.42
CA HIS A 761 25.78 -7.28 -9.81
C HIS A 761 25.14 -8.64 -9.49
N ASP A 762 23.95 -8.71 -8.88
CA ASP A 762 23.22 -9.97 -8.60
C ASP A 762 21.85 -10.02 -9.29
N THR A 763 21.63 -9.14 -10.28
CA THR A 763 20.36 -9.05 -11.01
C THR A 763 20.61 -8.81 -12.49
N GLU A 764 19.67 -9.22 -13.34
CA GLU A 764 19.62 -8.76 -14.73
C GLU A 764 19.81 -7.24 -14.84
N ARG A 765 20.47 -6.79 -15.92
CA ARG A 765 20.65 -5.36 -16.19
C ARG A 765 19.32 -4.67 -16.41
N LEU A 766 19.16 -3.45 -15.90
CA LEU A 766 17.94 -2.66 -16.03
C LEU A 766 17.45 -2.55 -17.48
N LEU A 767 18.38 -2.29 -18.42
CA LEU A 767 18.03 -2.18 -19.84
C LEU A 767 17.58 -3.52 -20.44
N TRP A 768 18.15 -4.63 -20.00
CA TRP A 768 17.74 -5.96 -20.44
C TRP A 768 16.29 -6.23 -20.03
N THR A 769 16.01 -6.09 -18.73
CA THR A 769 14.68 -6.33 -18.15
C THR A 769 13.59 -5.43 -18.76
N LEU A 770 13.90 -4.14 -19.00
CA LEU A 770 12.95 -3.18 -19.56
C LEU A 770 12.77 -3.29 -21.09
N THR A 771 13.59 -4.06 -21.79
CA THR A 771 13.48 -4.25 -23.25
C THR A 771 12.46 -5.34 -23.57
N PRO A 772 11.47 -5.13 -24.46
CA PRO A 772 10.51 -6.17 -24.80
C PRO A 772 11.13 -7.33 -25.61
N GLY A 773 10.52 -8.51 -25.55
CA GLY A 773 10.85 -9.66 -26.39
C GLY A 773 11.39 -10.87 -25.62
N ALA A 774 11.76 -11.95 -26.32
CA ALA A 774 12.34 -13.14 -25.69
C ALA A 774 13.70 -12.83 -25.02
N GLU A 775 14.07 -13.58 -23.97
CA GLU A 775 15.38 -13.49 -23.29
C GLU A 775 16.53 -13.99 -24.19
N THR A 776 16.80 -13.24 -25.25
CA THR A 776 17.81 -13.52 -26.27
C THR A 776 18.43 -12.21 -26.72
N THR A 777 19.70 -12.22 -27.10
CA THR A 777 20.37 -11.02 -27.64
C THR A 777 19.71 -10.54 -28.93
N ALA A 778 19.12 -11.44 -29.71
CA ALA A 778 18.43 -11.07 -30.95
C ALA A 778 17.23 -10.14 -30.68
N ALA A 779 16.44 -10.43 -29.65
CA ALA A 779 15.28 -9.64 -29.30
C ALA A 779 15.61 -8.45 -28.38
N ARG A 780 16.55 -8.60 -27.44
CA ARG A 780 16.86 -7.59 -26.41
C ARG A 780 17.96 -6.60 -26.81
N GLU A 781 18.85 -6.99 -27.72
CA GLU A 781 20.02 -6.16 -28.08
C GLU A 781 20.04 -5.79 -29.58
N ALA A 782 19.70 -6.74 -30.46
CA ALA A 782 19.83 -6.55 -31.91
C ALA A 782 18.59 -5.93 -32.56
N ASP A 783 17.39 -6.17 -32.00
CA ASP A 783 16.16 -5.53 -32.47
C ASP A 783 16.13 -4.06 -32.05
N ALA A 784 16.26 -3.17 -33.04
CA ALA A 784 16.36 -1.74 -32.80
C ALA A 784 15.06 -1.12 -32.22
N ALA A 785 13.90 -1.71 -32.49
CA ALA A 785 12.62 -1.22 -31.99
C ALA A 785 12.44 -1.60 -30.52
N ASN A 786 12.72 -2.86 -30.17
CA ASN A 786 12.75 -3.30 -28.78
C ASN A 786 13.80 -2.49 -28.01
N LEU A 787 15.01 -2.40 -28.58
CA LEU A 787 16.10 -1.47 -28.28
C LEU A 787 15.62 -0.11 -27.75
N ALA A 788 14.95 0.62 -28.65
CA ALA A 788 14.46 1.95 -28.38
C ALA A 788 13.38 1.99 -27.30
N ALA A 789 12.49 0.98 -27.27
CA ALA A 789 11.42 0.87 -26.28
C ALA A 789 11.95 0.59 -24.85
N GLY A 790 13.00 -0.22 -24.72
CA GLY A 790 13.68 -0.45 -23.44
C GLY A 790 14.39 0.81 -22.93
N LYS A 791 15.14 1.48 -23.80
CA LYS A 791 15.78 2.77 -23.45
C LYS A 791 14.78 3.87 -23.07
N ALA A 792 13.60 3.87 -23.68
CA ALA A 792 12.53 4.80 -23.31
C ALA A 792 12.01 4.55 -21.90
N ARG A 793 11.83 3.28 -21.50
CA ARG A 793 11.47 2.89 -20.14
C ARG A 793 12.59 3.17 -19.14
N GLN A 794 13.84 2.88 -19.49
CA GLN A 794 15.00 3.13 -18.63
C GLN A 794 15.14 4.62 -18.28
N ARG A 795 14.82 5.53 -19.21
CA ARG A 795 14.78 6.99 -18.91
C ARG A 795 13.70 7.36 -17.90
N ILE A 796 12.56 6.67 -17.90
CA ILE A 796 11.51 6.88 -16.89
C ILE A 796 11.94 6.27 -15.55
N ALA A 797 12.49 5.05 -15.57
CA ALA A 797 12.95 4.35 -14.38
C ALA A 797 14.03 5.13 -13.63
N SER A 798 15.06 5.59 -14.34
CA SER A 798 16.10 6.47 -13.77
C SER A 798 15.55 7.82 -13.30
N LEU A 799 14.54 8.39 -13.98
CA LEU A 799 13.90 9.62 -13.50
C LEU A 799 13.25 9.39 -12.14
N ILE A 800 12.52 8.26 -11.96
CA ILE A 800 11.96 7.88 -10.65
C ILE A 800 13.07 7.70 -9.62
N GLN A 801 14.15 6.98 -9.98
CA GLN A 801 15.29 6.71 -9.10
C GLN A 801 15.91 7.99 -8.52
N PHE A 802 16.06 9.03 -9.32
CA PHE A 802 16.67 10.29 -8.91
C PHE A 802 15.72 11.25 -8.18
N THR A 803 14.41 11.00 -8.22
CA THR A 803 13.39 11.86 -7.60
C THR A 803 12.69 11.24 -6.39
N MET A 804 13.05 10.03 -5.99
CA MET A 804 12.63 9.42 -4.72
C MET A 804 13.56 9.87 -3.57
N PRO A 805 13.06 9.90 -2.32
CA PRO A 805 13.90 10.00 -1.12
C PRO A 805 14.93 8.85 -1.06
N GLY A 806 16.12 9.12 -0.53
CA GLY A 806 17.24 8.18 -0.60
C GLY A 806 18.24 8.47 -1.72
N ALA A 807 19.37 7.78 -1.69
CA ALA A 807 20.51 7.94 -2.57
C ALA A 807 20.36 7.16 -3.89
N PRO A 808 20.12 7.83 -5.05
CA PRO A 808 20.11 7.13 -6.35
C PRO A 808 21.41 6.36 -6.57
N THR A 809 21.28 5.06 -6.89
CA THR A 809 22.40 4.13 -7.01
C THR A 809 22.49 3.58 -8.43
N VAL A 810 23.49 4.02 -9.20
CA VAL A 810 23.70 3.62 -10.58
C VAL A 810 24.71 2.47 -10.65
N PHE A 811 24.32 1.32 -11.22
CA PHE A 811 25.25 0.23 -11.49
C PHE A 811 26.08 0.53 -12.75
N TYR A 812 27.40 0.37 -12.68
CA TYR A 812 28.28 0.86 -13.75
C TYR A 812 27.85 0.41 -15.15
N GLY A 813 27.68 1.35 -16.08
CA GLY A 813 27.28 1.07 -17.45
C GLY A 813 25.80 1.34 -17.73
N ASP A 814 24.95 1.45 -16.71
CA ASP A 814 23.54 1.78 -16.89
C ASP A 814 23.34 3.15 -17.52
N GLU A 815 24.17 4.13 -17.14
CA GLU A 815 24.12 5.48 -17.68
C GLU A 815 24.51 5.55 -19.16
N VAL A 816 25.14 4.50 -19.70
CA VAL A 816 25.52 4.39 -21.11
C VAL A 816 24.80 3.26 -21.85
N GLY A 817 23.82 2.62 -21.20
CA GLY A 817 22.94 1.62 -21.79
C GLY A 817 23.60 0.27 -21.98
N LEU A 818 24.43 -0.15 -21.01
CA LEU A 818 24.91 -1.52 -20.92
C LEU A 818 23.72 -2.45 -20.66
N THR A 819 23.77 -3.64 -21.25
CA THR A 819 22.71 -4.66 -21.20
C THR A 819 23.34 -6.01 -20.89
N GLY A 820 22.56 -6.94 -20.39
CA GLY A 820 23.01 -8.25 -19.95
C GLY A 820 21.88 -8.95 -19.21
N ASP A 821 21.76 -10.26 -19.43
CA ASP A 821 20.89 -11.12 -18.62
C ASP A 821 21.45 -11.20 -17.18
N ASP A 822 20.99 -12.16 -16.40
CA ASP A 822 21.49 -12.43 -15.06
C ASP A 822 22.99 -12.82 -15.01
N ASP A 823 23.54 -12.91 -13.79
CA ASP A 823 24.91 -13.33 -13.52
C ASP A 823 25.33 -14.54 -14.39
N PRO A 824 26.53 -14.55 -14.98
CA PRO A 824 27.55 -13.50 -14.94
C PRO A 824 27.40 -12.46 -16.06
N ASP A 825 26.33 -12.48 -16.86
CA ASP A 825 26.18 -11.57 -18.01
C ASP A 825 25.84 -10.13 -17.61
N ASP A 826 25.34 -9.94 -16.40
CA ASP A 826 25.19 -8.63 -15.75
C ASP A 826 26.54 -7.95 -15.45
N ARG A 827 27.66 -8.69 -15.41
CA ARG A 827 29.01 -8.19 -15.09
C ARG A 827 29.88 -7.98 -16.34
N ARG A 828 29.29 -7.55 -17.46
CA ARG A 828 30.05 -7.20 -18.69
C ARG A 828 31.01 -6.02 -18.48
N THR A 829 32.09 -5.98 -19.26
CA THR A 829 33.04 -4.85 -19.18
C THR A 829 32.43 -3.52 -19.63
N TYR A 830 32.78 -2.43 -18.96
CA TYR A 830 32.36 -1.09 -19.34
C TYR A 830 32.88 -0.67 -20.73
N PRO A 831 32.05 -0.05 -21.59
CA PRO A 831 32.39 0.24 -22.99
C PRO A 831 33.20 1.55 -23.22
N TRP A 832 34.41 1.72 -22.66
CA TRP A 832 35.17 2.99 -22.74
C TRP A 832 35.50 3.53 -24.15
N GLN A 833 35.81 2.70 -25.17
CA GLN A 833 36.20 3.15 -26.53
C GLN A 833 35.80 2.18 -27.67
N SER A 834 35.77 2.73 -28.91
CA SER A 834 35.12 2.29 -30.18
C SER A 834 35.37 0.88 -30.75
N ASN A 835 36.08 0.00 -30.06
CA ASN A 835 36.41 -1.35 -30.59
C ASN A 835 35.47 -2.44 -30.06
N VAL A 836 34.38 -2.05 -29.41
CA VAL A 836 33.34 -2.96 -28.93
C VAL A 836 32.35 -3.24 -30.08
N ARG A 837 31.72 -4.42 -30.07
CA ARG A 837 30.81 -4.86 -31.15
C ARG A 837 29.64 -3.89 -31.30
N ARG A 838 29.00 -3.89 -32.47
CA ARG A 838 27.79 -3.09 -32.74
C ARG A 838 26.70 -3.46 -31.73
N GLY A 839 26.43 -2.58 -30.76
CA GLY A 839 25.56 -2.83 -29.60
C GLY A 839 26.19 -2.36 -28.28
N ASP A 840 27.51 -2.43 -28.17
CA ASP A 840 28.28 -2.09 -26.96
C ASP A 840 28.97 -0.72 -27.07
N THR A 841 28.30 0.23 -27.71
CA THR A 841 28.77 1.62 -27.80
C THR A 841 28.04 2.46 -26.77
N ARG A 842 28.78 3.29 -26.03
CA ARG A 842 28.19 4.22 -25.06
C ARG A 842 27.06 5.04 -25.66
N ASP A 843 25.88 4.93 -25.08
CA ASP A 843 24.76 5.80 -25.42
C ASP A 843 24.92 7.15 -24.70
N MET A 844 25.62 8.09 -25.35
CA MET A 844 25.85 9.41 -24.78
C MET A 844 24.57 10.25 -24.61
N ARG A 845 23.43 9.86 -25.20
CA ARG A 845 22.15 10.50 -24.91
C ARG A 845 21.58 10.04 -23.57
N LEU A 846 21.75 8.76 -23.26
CA LEU A 846 21.41 8.24 -21.95
C LEU A 846 22.35 8.84 -20.89
N HIS A 847 23.64 8.94 -21.19
CA HIS A 847 24.59 9.61 -20.29
C HIS A 847 24.16 11.04 -19.98
N ALA A 848 23.83 11.83 -21.01
CA ALA A 848 23.36 13.20 -20.82
C ALA A 848 22.04 13.27 -20.02
N HIS A 849 21.18 12.25 -20.13
CA HIS A 849 19.97 12.12 -19.32
C HIS A 849 20.31 11.91 -17.84
N TYR A 850 21.19 10.95 -17.49
CA TYR A 850 21.60 10.74 -16.10
C TYR A 850 22.33 11.97 -15.51
N SER A 851 23.23 12.61 -16.26
CA SER A 851 23.87 13.86 -15.82
C SER A 851 22.85 14.97 -15.56
N ALA A 852 21.81 15.08 -16.39
CA ALA A 852 20.74 16.06 -16.19
C ALA A 852 19.85 15.73 -14.98
N LEU A 853 19.64 14.44 -14.68
CA LEU A 853 18.92 14.03 -13.47
C LEU A 853 19.73 14.36 -12.20
N ALA A 854 21.03 14.08 -12.20
CA ALA A 854 21.91 14.43 -11.08
C ALA A 854 21.94 15.96 -10.86
N ALA A 855 22.09 16.74 -11.92
CA ALA A 855 22.03 18.20 -11.84
C ALA A 855 20.66 18.71 -11.34
N ALA A 856 19.55 18.13 -11.83
CA ALA A 856 18.22 18.52 -11.35
C ALA A 856 18.01 18.19 -9.87
N ARG A 857 18.57 17.09 -9.37
CA ARG A 857 18.54 16.72 -7.95
C ARG A 857 19.37 17.69 -7.09
N ASP A 858 20.56 18.07 -7.55
CA ASP A 858 21.43 19.04 -6.87
C ASP A 858 20.82 20.46 -6.83
N GLU A 859 20.13 20.87 -7.90
CA GLU A 859 19.51 22.21 -8.01
C GLU A 859 18.13 22.33 -7.32
N VAL A 860 17.51 21.22 -6.93
CA VAL A 860 16.15 21.19 -6.36
C VAL A 860 16.18 20.45 -5.03
N GLU A 861 16.29 21.20 -3.94
CA GLU A 861 16.34 20.72 -2.55
C GLU A 861 15.18 19.78 -2.21
N ALA A 862 13.98 20.05 -2.76
CA ALA A 862 12.84 19.16 -2.59
C ALA A 862 13.11 17.71 -3.05
N LEU A 863 14.01 17.48 -4.01
CA LEU A 863 14.32 16.14 -4.49
C LEU A 863 15.25 15.35 -3.54
N THR A 864 16.04 16.03 -2.70
CA THR A 864 16.90 15.41 -1.68
C THR A 864 16.18 15.30 -0.34
N GLU A 865 15.76 16.43 0.22
CA GLU A 865 15.25 16.55 1.60
C GLU A 865 13.73 16.47 1.70
N GLY A 866 13.00 16.74 0.62
CA GLY A 866 11.56 16.95 0.69
C GLY A 866 10.76 15.68 1.02
N ASP A 867 9.72 15.82 1.83
CA ASP A 867 8.76 14.75 2.08
C ASP A 867 8.05 14.34 0.78
N ILE A 868 7.64 13.08 0.70
CA ILE A 868 6.91 12.55 -0.46
C ILE A 868 5.41 12.48 -0.19
N ARG A 869 4.61 12.84 -1.20
CA ARG A 869 3.16 12.64 -1.20
C ARG A 869 2.69 12.05 -2.51
N LEU A 870 1.94 10.95 -2.48
CA LEU A 870 1.26 10.44 -3.67
C LEU A 870 0.11 11.39 -4.02
N LEU A 871 0.06 11.87 -5.26
CA LEU A 871 -0.91 12.87 -5.73
C LEU A 871 -1.88 12.32 -6.78
N LEU A 872 -1.46 11.30 -7.53
CA LEU A 872 -2.28 10.63 -8.54
C LEU A 872 -1.80 9.20 -8.74
N ALA A 873 -2.74 8.25 -8.79
CA ALA A 873 -2.54 6.90 -9.28
C ALA A 873 -3.78 6.48 -10.08
N ASP A 874 -3.71 6.53 -11.41
CA ASP A 874 -4.82 6.20 -12.30
C ASP A 874 -4.47 4.96 -13.13
N ASP A 875 -5.10 3.85 -12.75
CA ASP A 875 -4.89 2.54 -13.36
C ASP A 875 -5.36 2.46 -14.81
N ALA A 876 -6.47 3.14 -15.12
CA ALA A 876 -7.07 3.13 -16.45
C ALA A 876 -6.24 3.96 -17.44
N ALA A 877 -5.76 5.13 -17.00
CA ALA A 877 -4.91 6.00 -17.82
C ALA A 877 -3.45 5.52 -17.87
N GLY A 878 -3.02 4.72 -16.91
CA GLY A 878 -1.61 4.32 -16.76
C GLY A 878 -0.74 5.50 -16.36
N THR A 879 -1.19 6.30 -15.38
CA THR A 879 -0.48 7.49 -14.92
C THR A 879 -0.30 7.52 -13.42
N VAL A 880 0.87 7.98 -12.98
CA VAL A 880 1.19 8.20 -11.56
C VAL A 880 1.76 9.61 -11.42
N ALA A 881 1.44 10.30 -10.33
CA ALA A 881 2.16 11.49 -9.90
C ALA A 881 2.39 11.52 -8.39
N TYR A 882 3.55 12.04 -8.00
CA TYR A 882 3.88 12.30 -6.60
C TYR A 882 4.57 13.66 -6.45
N GLY A 883 4.36 14.26 -5.30
CA GLY A 883 5.00 15.49 -4.88
C GLY A 883 6.22 15.22 -4.02
N ARG A 884 7.21 16.11 -4.10
CA ARG A 884 8.28 16.28 -3.14
C ARG A 884 8.28 17.72 -2.60
N ALA A 885 8.35 17.96 -1.30
CA ALA A 885 8.34 19.33 -0.77
C ALA A 885 9.18 19.50 0.51
N THR A 886 9.90 20.62 0.58
CA THR A 886 10.43 21.21 1.82
C THR A 886 9.60 22.44 2.19
N ASP A 887 10.02 23.15 3.23
CA ASP A 887 9.44 24.43 3.63
C ASP A 887 9.67 25.57 2.60
N ALA A 888 10.59 25.38 1.64
CA ALA A 888 11.02 26.43 0.71
C ALA A 888 10.85 26.08 -0.77
N GLN A 889 10.74 24.78 -1.10
CA GLN A 889 10.67 24.33 -2.48
C GLN A 889 9.76 23.11 -2.62
N ALA A 890 9.12 22.97 -3.78
CA ALA A 890 8.36 21.78 -4.13
C ALA A 890 8.61 21.31 -5.56
N ALA A 891 8.41 20.02 -5.78
CA ALA A 891 8.41 19.37 -7.07
C ALA A 891 7.20 18.44 -7.23
N ILE A 892 6.74 18.30 -8.47
CA ILE A 892 5.79 17.28 -8.91
C ILE A 892 6.49 16.42 -9.95
N VAL A 893 6.50 15.12 -9.72
CA VAL A 893 6.92 14.12 -10.69
C VAL A 893 5.68 13.45 -11.24
N ALA A 894 5.54 13.44 -12.57
CA ALA A 894 4.42 12.80 -13.24
C ALA A 894 4.91 11.85 -14.32
N ILE A 895 4.28 10.67 -14.38
CA ILE A 895 4.66 9.54 -15.21
C ILE A 895 3.45 9.12 -16.02
N ASN A 896 3.63 8.97 -17.33
CA ASN A 896 2.69 8.31 -18.22
C ASN A 896 3.38 7.07 -18.80
N ARG A 897 3.03 5.89 -18.30
CA ARG A 897 3.56 4.62 -18.80
C ARG A 897 2.76 4.06 -19.99
N SER A 898 1.60 4.66 -20.30
CA SER A 898 0.73 4.20 -21.38
C SER A 898 1.33 4.51 -22.76
N THR A 899 0.81 3.84 -23.79
CA THR A 899 1.22 4.04 -25.19
C THR A 899 0.49 5.20 -25.87
N SER A 900 -0.31 5.97 -25.14
CA SER A 900 -1.04 7.14 -25.62
C SER A 900 -0.69 8.39 -24.82
N SER A 901 -0.86 9.56 -25.42
CA SER A 901 -0.77 10.81 -24.68
C SER A 901 -1.92 10.89 -23.67
N GLN A 902 -1.63 11.33 -22.45
CA GLN A 902 -2.62 11.50 -21.40
C GLN A 902 -2.71 12.97 -21.00
N ALA A 903 -3.93 13.47 -20.77
CA ALA A 903 -4.15 14.75 -20.09
C ALA A 903 -4.28 14.46 -18.61
N LEU A 904 -3.37 15.01 -17.80
CA LEU A 904 -3.34 14.82 -16.36
C LEU A 904 -3.94 16.05 -15.70
N THR A 905 -4.79 15.80 -14.71
CA THR A 905 -5.25 16.78 -13.72
C THR A 905 -4.85 16.22 -12.36
N ILE A 906 -3.86 16.85 -11.73
CA ILE A 906 -3.28 16.41 -10.47
C ILE A 906 -3.79 17.33 -9.39
N SER A 907 -4.49 16.79 -8.39
CA SER A 907 -4.89 17.55 -7.21
C SER A 907 -3.67 17.81 -6.34
N VAL A 908 -3.44 19.08 -6.01
CA VAL A 908 -2.40 19.55 -5.10
C VAL A 908 -3.00 20.38 -3.96
N ALA A 909 -4.33 20.27 -3.76
CA ALA A 909 -5.02 20.95 -2.68
C ALA A 909 -4.48 20.49 -1.32
N GLY A 910 -4.15 21.46 -0.46
CA GLY A 910 -3.48 21.18 0.82
C GLY A 910 -2.06 20.62 0.68
N TYR A 911 -1.46 20.72 -0.52
CA TYR A 911 -0.07 20.39 -0.77
C TYR A 911 0.70 21.59 -1.35
N LEU A 912 0.11 22.32 -2.31
CA LEU A 912 0.68 23.54 -2.88
C LEU A 912 -0.37 24.67 -2.95
N PRO A 913 0.00 25.91 -2.57
CA PRO A 913 -0.87 27.07 -2.74
C PRO A 913 -1.17 27.40 -4.21
N ASP A 914 -2.31 28.05 -4.44
CA ASP A 914 -2.66 28.59 -5.75
C ASP A 914 -1.69 29.69 -6.20
N GLY A 915 -1.41 29.74 -7.50
CA GLY A 915 -0.52 30.74 -8.11
C GLY A 915 0.95 30.35 -8.16
N ILE A 916 1.36 29.27 -7.48
CA ILE A 916 2.73 28.74 -7.59
C ILE A 916 3.03 28.30 -9.03
N VAL A 917 4.17 28.74 -9.57
CA VAL A 917 4.63 28.37 -10.90
C VAL A 917 5.70 27.29 -10.80
N LEU A 918 5.40 26.12 -11.37
CA LEU A 918 6.32 24.99 -11.47
C LEU A 918 6.94 24.96 -12.88
N THR A 919 8.26 24.86 -12.96
CA THR A 919 9.01 24.83 -14.21
C THR A 919 9.64 23.46 -14.41
N THR A 920 9.68 22.99 -15.65
CA THR A 920 10.33 21.71 -15.98
C THR A 920 11.82 21.75 -15.65
N ARG A 921 12.30 20.79 -14.85
CA ARG A 921 13.73 20.61 -14.48
C ARG A 921 14.37 19.42 -15.17
N ALA A 922 13.64 18.31 -15.26
CA ALA A 922 14.05 17.11 -15.97
C ALA A 922 12.85 16.45 -16.66
N ALA A 923 13.11 15.65 -17.68
CA ALA A 923 12.07 14.90 -18.37
C ALA A 923 12.60 13.65 -19.07
N ALA A 924 11.76 12.64 -19.21
CA ALA A 924 12.01 11.42 -19.98
C ALA A 924 11.11 11.38 -21.21
N ASN A 925 11.70 11.24 -22.40
CA ASN A 925 10.98 11.09 -23.69
C ASN A 925 10.11 12.29 -24.10
N THR A 926 10.29 13.46 -23.49
CA THR A 926 9.60 14.72 -23.81
C THR A 926 10.55 15.91 -23.61
N PRO A 927 10.32 17.10 -24.22
CA PRO A 927 11.20 18.26 -24.04
C PRO A 927 11.28 18.75 -22.59
N VAL A 928 12.48 19.18 -22.17
CA VAL A 928 12.75 19.78 -20.86
C VAL A 928 12.45 21.29 -20.89
N SER A 929 11.23 21.66 -21.27
CA SER A 929 10.82 23.07 -21.30
C SER A 929 9.34 23.22 -20.95
N GLY A 930 8.97 24.41 -20.49
CA GLY A 930 7.61 24.74 -20.10
C GLY A 930 7.47 25.00 -18.60
N SER A 931 6.30 25.49 -18.24
CA SER A 931 5.89 25.72 -16.86
C SER A 931 4.39 25.52 -16.74
N VAL A 932 3.94 25.18 -15.54
CA VAL A 932 2.52 25.09 -15.18
C VAL A 932 2.28 25.88 -13.90
N THR A 933 1.09 26.42 -13.74
CA THR A 933 0.69 27.20 -12.57
C THR A 933 -0.39 26.45 -11.81
N VAL A 934 -0.27 26.37 -10.49
CA VAL A 934 -1.31 25.84 -9.61
C VAL A 934 -2.53 26.77 -9.68
N SER A 935 -3.70 26.21 -9.97
CA SER A 935 -4.94 26.97 -10.07
C SER A 935 -6.11 26.12 -9.60
N GLY A 936 -6.86 26.62 -8.61
CA GLY A 936 -7.98 25.89 -8.03
C GLY A 936 -7.57 24.62 -7.29
N GLY A 937 -6.35 24.59 -6.71
CA GLY A 937 -5.80 23.42 -6.05
C GLY A 937 -5.38 22.30 -7.00
N GLU A 938 -5.20 22.60 -8.30
CA GLU A 938 -4.86 21.62 -9.32
C GLU A 938 -3.72 22.07 -10.23
N VAL A 939 -3.03 21.08 -10.79
CA VAL A 939 -2.04 21.24 -11.86
C VAL A 939 -2.49 20.39 -13.05
N SER A 940 -2.65 21.01 -14.22
CA SER A 940 -3.12 20.32 -15.44
C SER A 940 -2.18 20.50 -16.61
N PHE A 941 -1.80 19.39 -17.27
CA PHE A 941 -0.97 19.38 -18.49
C PHE A 941 -1.12 18.07 -19.26
N THR A 942 -0.59 18.03 -20.49
CA THR A 942 -0.56 16.81 -21.30
C THR A 942 0.83 16.20 -21.29
N LEU A 943 0.90 14.91 -20.98
CA LEU A 943 2.12 14.12 -20.98
C LEU A 943 2.09 13.12 -22.16
N PRO A 944 3.08 13.14 -23.08
CA PRO A 944 3.15 12.20 -24.18
C PRO A 944 3.16 10.73 -23.74
N ALA A 945 2.87 9.82 -24.67
CA ALA A 945 3.01 8.39 -24.45
C ALA A 945 4.42 8.02 -23.96
N LEU A 946 4.49 7.11 -22.99
CA LEU A 946 5.74 6.59 -22.42
C LEU A 946 6.72 7.72 -22.08
N SER A 947 6.30 8.68 -21.27
CA SER A 947 7.10 9.84 -20.88
C SER A 947 6.91 10.20 -19.41
N ALA A 948 7.85 10.95 -18.85
CA ALA A 948 7.78 11.45 -17.49
C ALA A 948 8.38 12.85 -17.40
N ILE A 949 8.00 13.61 -16.38
CA ILE A 949 8.43 15.00 -16.20
C ILE A 949 8.62 15.31 -14.72
N VAL A 950 9.60 16.16 -14.42
CA VAL A 950 9.84 16.77 -13.10
C VAL A 950 9.58 18.26 -13.23
N LEU A 951 8.58 18.75 -12.50
CA LEU A 951 8.18 20.16 -12.44
C LEU A 951 8.51 20.69 -11.05
N ALA A 952 9.38 21.69 -10.92
CA ALA A 952 9.76 22.23 -9.62
C ALA A 952 9.48 23.74 -9.52
N SER A 953 9.17 24.21 -8.32
CA SER A 953 9.07 25.63 -7.99
C SER A 953 10.47 26.27 -7.94
N GLY A 954 10.50 27.60 -7.91
CA GLY A 954 11.61 28.30 -7.24
C GLY A 954 11.38 28.32 -5.73
N GLU A 955 12.06 29.23 -5.05
CA GLU A 955 11.80 29.55 -3.64
C GLU A 955 10.36 30.04 -3.46
N VAL A 956 9.61 29.35 -2.61
CA VAL A 956 8.20 29.59 -2.30
C VAL A 956 8.00 29.40 -0.80
N ASP A 957 7.06 30.14 -0.22
CA ASP A 957 6.73 30.01 1.20
C ASP A 957 5.80 28.81 1.41
N LEU A 958 6.38 27.68 1.83
CA LEU A 958 5.65 26.46 2.22
C LEU A 958 5.80 26.18 3.72
N ALA A 959 6.57 27.02 4.43
CA ALA A 959 6.82 26.91 5.85
C ALA A 959 5.51 27.22 6.60
N PRO A 960 4.96 26.26 7.36
CA PRO A 960 3.76 26.54 8.13
C PRO A 960 4.03 27.50 9.31
N PRO A 961 3.03 28.26 9.77
CA PRO A 961 3.15 29.00 11.02
C PRO A 961 3.24 28.03 12.22
N SER A 962 3.63 28.55 13.40
CA SER A 962 3.64 27.70 14.60
C SER A 962 2.24 27.28 15.02
N ALA A 963 2.10 26.07 15.57
CA ALA A 963 0.85 25.60 16.16
C ALA A 963 0.30 26.59 17.20
N PRO A 964 -1.03 26.82 17.25
CA PRO A 964 -1.66 27.55 18.34
C PRO A 964 -1.36 26.88 19.67
N ALA A 965 -1.25 27.69 20.73
CA ALA A 965 -0.95 27.21 22.07
C ALA A 965 -2.05 27.59 23.06
N GLU A 966 -2.08 26.87 24.18
CA GLU A 966 -3.04 27.09 25.27
C GLU A 966 -4.48 27.03 24.77
N LEU A 967 -4.79 26.05 23.91
CA LEU A 967 -6.18 25.78 23.56
C LEU A 967 -6.94 25.43 24.84
N THR A 968 -8.12 26.01 25.03
CA THR A 968 -8.94 25.78 26.22
C THR A 968 -10.42 25.76 25.88
N VAL A 969 -11.17 24.90 26.58
CA VAL A 969 -12.64 24.97 26.61
C VAL A 969 -13.05 26.08 27.58
N THR A 970 -13.73 27.10 27.06
CA THR A 970 -14.17 28.27 27.82
C THR A 970 -15.62 28.18 28.28
N ASP A 971 -16.46 27.45 27.54
CA ASP A 971 -17.87 27.24 27.89
C ASP A 971 -18.42 25.94 27.27
N GLU A 972 -19.40 25.31 27.94
CA GLU A 972 -20.13 24.13 27.46
C GLU A 972 -21.65 24.37 27.55
N ALA A 973 -22.38 24.19 26.47
CA ALA A 973 -23.83 24.33 26.46
C ALA A 973 -24.50 23.24 25.62
N ALA A 974 -25.83 23.30 25.48
CA ALA A 974 -26.57 22.28 24.75
C ALA A 974 -26.11 22.26 23.29
N ASN A 975 -25.52 21.13 22.88
CA ASN A 975 -25.01 20.92 21.54
C ASN A 975 -23.89 21.89 21.09
N GLU A 976 -23.22 22.56 22.02
CA GLU A 976 -22.15 23.52 21.70
C GLU A 976 -21.01 23.54 22.72
N VAL A 977 -19.80 23.82 22.22
CA VAL A 977 -18.57 24.01 23.02
C VAL A 977 -17.85 25.25 22.51
N SER A 978 -17.53 26.17 23.42
CA SER A 978 -16.77 27.40 23.11
C SER A 978 -15.30 27.22 23.45
N LEU A 979 -14.43 27.57 22.50
CA LEU A 979 -12.98 27.40 22.57
C LEU A 979 -12.28 28.76 22.53
N ALA A 980 -11.12 28.85 23.18
CA ALA A 980 -10.19 29.97 23.02
C ALA A 980 -8.73 29.49 23.04
N TRP A 981 -7.85 30.20 22.35
CA TRP A 981 -6.42 29.89 22.25
C TRP A 981 -5.56 31.17 22.17
N VAL A 982 -4.24 31.00 22.23
CA VAL A 982 -3.28 32.09 22.02
C VAL A 982 -2.91 32.19 20.54
N ALA A 983 -2.87 33.43 20.02
CA ALA A 983 -2.52 33.67 18.62
C ALA A 983 -1.09 33.20 18.29
N SER A 984 -0.95 32.49 17.17
CA SER A 984 0.34 32.05 16.63
C SER A 984 1.07 33.17 15.89
N PRO A 985 2.38 33.36 16.10
CA PRO A 985 3.20 34.21 15.24
C PRO A 985 3.08 33.83 13.76
N GLY A 986 2.83 34.82 12.88
CA GLY A 986 2.71 34.59 11.44
C GLY A 986 1.33 34.13 10.95
N ALA A 987 0.42 33.77 11.86
CA ALA A 987 -0.93 33.36 11.49
C ALA A 987 -1.78 34.52 10.95
N ALA A 988 -2.43 34.29 9.81
CA ALA A 988 -3.44 35.13 9.22
C ALA A 988 -4.87 34.68 9.58
N ALA A 989 -5.07 33.38 9.84
CA ALA A 989 -6.35 32.79 10.25
C ALA A 989 -6.14 31.45 10.97
N TYR A 990 -7.23 30.79 11.37
CA TYR A 990 -7.24 29.52 12.06
C TYR A 990 -8.35 28.61 11.54
N ASP A 991 -8.07 27.31 11.50
CA ASP A 991 -9.07 26.28 11.28
C ASP A 991 -9.25 25.44 12.55
N VAL A 992 -10.51 25.20 12.91
CA VAL A 992 -10.91 24.50 14.13
C VAL A 992 -11.41 23.12 13.73
N TYR A 993 -10.93 22.09 14.40
CA TYR A 993 -11.30 20.71 14.13
C TYR A 993 -11.92 20.07 15.35
N VAL A 994 -12.82 19.14 15.11
CA VAL A 994 -13.49 18.34 16.14
C VAL A 994 -13.43 16.87 15.78
N SER A 995 -13.30 16.01 16.78
CA SER A 995 -13.37 14.56 16.65
C SER A 995 -14.09 13.94 17.86
N PRO A 996 -14.85 12.85 17.69
CA PRO A 996 -15.29 12.03 18.80
C PRO A 996 -14.17 11.11 19.33
N LEU A 997 -13.02 11.06 18.64
CA LEU A 997 -11.85 10.26 18.97
C LEU A 997 -10.69 11.18 19.41
N SER A 998 -9.96 10.78 20.44
CA SER A 998 -8.73 11.49 20.84
C SER A 998 -7.61 11.21 19.82
N GLY A 999 -6.77 12.18 19.50
CA GLY A 999 -5.58 11.99 18.67
C GLY A 999 -5.83 11.64 17.19
N GLY A 1000 -7.05 11.75 16.67
CA GLY A 1000 -7.31 11.47 15.25
C GLY A 1000 -8.77 11.59 14.83
N GLY A 1001 -9.05 11.47 13.54
CA GLY A 1001 -10.42 11.57 12.99
C GLY A 1001 -11.01 12.98 13.03
N TYR A 1002 -10.13 13.98 13.01
CA TYR A 1002 -10.47 15.38 13.04
C TYR A 1002 -11.19 15.83 11.77
N VAL A 1003 -12.41 16.33 11.93
CA VAL A 1003 -13.18 16.98 10.88
C VAL A 1003 -13.27 18.46 11.15
N LYS A 1004 -13.13 19.26 10.08
CA LYS A 1004 -13.14 20.72 10.16
C LYS A 1004 -14.52 21.21 10.60
N ALA A 1005 -14.55 22.01 11.67
CA ALA A 1005 -15.77 22.51 12.30
C ALA A 1005 -16.23 23.87 11.74
N ASN A 1006 -15.32 24.67 11.18
CA ASN A 1006 -15.61 25.99 10.61
C ASN A 1006 -15.67 25.92 9.07
N GLU A 1007 -16.69 26.56 8.46
CA GLU A 1007 -16.79 26.63 6.98
C GLU A 1007 -15.69 27.49 6.34
N ALA A 1008 -15.31 28.58 7.01
CA ALA A 1008 -14.26 29.50 6.57
C ALA A 1008 -13.27 29.76 7.71
N PRO A 1009 -11.97 30.00 7.40
CA PRO A 1009 -10.96 30.28 8.42
C PRO A 1009 -11.34 31.42 9.36
N VAL A 1010 -11.10 31.20 10.66
CA VAL A 1010 -11.40 32.12 11.75
C VAL A 1010 -10.27 33.15 11.87
N SER A 1011 -10.61 34.44 11.97
CA SER A 1011 -9.61 35.52 12.12
C SER A 1011 -9.33 35.93 13.58
N GLY A 1012 -10.21 35.51 14.50
CA GLY A 1012 -10.04 35.66 15.94
C GLY A 1012 -9.32 34.48 16.58
N THR A 1013 -9.25 34.48 17.91
CA THR A 1013 -8.63 33.40 18.71
C THR A 1013 -9.64 32.71 19.61
N ASP A 1014 -10.91 32.72 19.18
CA ASP A 1014 -12.04 32.10 19.83
C ASP A 1014 -13.02 31.59 18.78
N PHE A 1015 -13.68 30.48 19.08
CA PHE A 1015 -14.69 29.87 18.20
C PHE A 1015 -15.65 29.00 19.00
N THR A 1016 -16.93 28.98 18.63
CA THR A 1016 -17.93 28.08 19.23
C THR A 1016 -18.32 27.02 18.21
N VAL A 1017 -18.02 25.77 18.52
CA VAL A 1017 -18.44 24.61 17.74
C VAL A 1017 -19.87 24.27 18.12
N THR A 1018 -20.75 24.10 17.13
CA THR A 1018 -22.19 23.83 17.33
C THR A 1018 -22.62 22.54 16.64
N GLY A 1019 -23.82 22.05 16.93
CA GLY A 1019 -24.34 20.80 16.34
C GLY A 1019 -23.75 19.53 16.96
N LEU A 1020 -23.08 19.66 18.10
CA LEU A 1020 -22.45 18.54 18.80
C LEU A 1020 -23.50 17.70 19.53
N GLU A 1021 -23.27 16.40 19.65
CA GLU A 1021 -24.12 15.54 20.48
C GLU A 1021 -23.82 15.79 21.97
N SER A 1022 -24.86 16.08 22.76
CA SER A 1022 -24.72 16.35 24.19
C SER A 1022 -24.42 15.08 25.00
N ALA A 1023 -23.75 15.24 26.14
CA ALA A 1023 -23.31 14.15 27.03
C ALA A 1023 -22.28 13.19 26.41
N ARG A 1024 -21.65 13.59 25.30
CA ARG A 1024 -20.55 12.88 24.64
C ARG A 1024 -19.27 13.70 24.76
N ARG A 1025 -18.12 13.03 24.87
CA ARG A 1025 -16.81 13.70 24.74
C ARG A 1025 -16.54 14.04 23.29
N HIS A 1026 -16.09 15.27 23.06
CA HIS A 1026 -15.56 15.75 21.79
C HIS A 1026 -14.17 16.32 22.04
N PHE A 1027 -13.24 16.00 21.14
CA PHE A 1027 -11.86 16.42 21.17
C PHE A 1027 -11.66 17.51 20.11
N PHE A 1028 -10.91 18.54 20.47
CA PHE A 1028 -10.72 19.72 19.65
C PHE A 1028 -9.25 20.05 19.51
N VAL A 1029 -8.88 20.44 18.29
CA VAL A 1029 -7.58 21.02 17.95
C VAL A 1029 -7.77 22.20 17.03
N VAL A 1030 -6.79 23.09 17.00
CA VAL A 1030 -6.79 24.26 16.12
C VAL A 1030 -5.48 24.28 15.34
N CYS A 1031 -5.56 24.52 14.03
CA CYS A 1031 -4.40 24.79 13.17
C CYS A 1031 -4.38 26.27 12.81
N ALA A 1032 -3.20 26.89 12.89
CA ALA A 1032 -2.97 28.23 12.36
C ALA A 1032 -2.73 28.16 10.85
N LEU A 1033 -3.24 29.16 10.12
CA LEU A 1033 -2.97 29.35 8.70
C LEU A 1033 -2.19 30.65 8.51
N ASP A 1034 -1.13 30.64 7.71
CA ASP A 1034 -0.43 31.86 7.31
C ASP A 1034 -1.16 32.59 6.15
N ALA A 1035 -0.53 33.63 5.59
CA ALA A 1035 -1.10 34.38 4.47
C ALA A 1035 -1.01 33.63 3.12
N ALA A 1036 -0.15 32.60 3.01
CA ALA A 1036 -0.02 31.72 1.85
C ALA A 1036 -1.02 30.55 1.91
N GLY A 1037 -1.62 30.30 3.08
CA GLY A 1037 -2.55 29.20 3.33
C GLY A 1037 -1.88 27.94 3.87
N ASN A 1038 -0.61 28.00 4.28
CA ASN A 1038 0.08 26.87 4.90
C ASN A 1038 -0.48 26.67 6.31
N ALA A 1039 -0.79 25.41 6.66
CA ALA A 1039 -1.38 25.06 7.93
C ALA A 1039 -0.32 24.53 8.90
N SER A 1040 -0.36 25.00 10.15
CA SER A 1040 0.47 24.48 11.23
C SER A 1040 0.10 23.04 11.60
N GLU A 1041 1.01 22.38 12.32
CA GLU A 1041 0.65 21.27 13.19
C GLU A 1041 -0.55 21.64 14.09
N PRO A 1042 -1.37 20.65 14.50
CA PRO A 1042 -2.44 20.88 15.45
C PRO A 1042 -1.93 21.46 16.78
N SER A 1043 -2.75 22.28 17.43
CA SER A 1043 -2.53 22.72 18.81
C SER A 1043 -2.49 21.55 19.81
N ASP A 1044 -2.26 21.86 21.08
CA ASP A 1044 -2.64 20.93 22.14
C ASP A 1044 -4.14 20.56 22.03
N GLU A 1045 -4.43 19.29 22.25
CA GLU A 1045 -5.79 18.76 22.20
C GLU A 1045 -6.53 19.07 23.50
N VAL A 1046 -7.78 19.51 23.39
CA VAL A 1046 -8.69 19.67 24.53
C VAL A 1046 -9.96 18.86 24.36
N VAL A 1047 -10.55 18.47 25.49
CA VAL A 1047 -11.82 17.73 25.52
C VAL A 1047 -12.94 18.63 26.05
N GLY A 1048 -14.09 18.59 25.39
CA GLY A 1048 -15.34 19.21 25.83
C GLY A 1048 -16.49 18.19 25.86
N VAL A 1049 -17.44 18.40 26.75
CA VAL A 1049 -18.66 17.59 26.90
C VAL A 1049 -19.87 18.55 26.88
N PRO A 1050 -20.43 18.85 25.69
CA PRO A 1050 -21.60 19.72 25.60
C PRO A 1050 -22.76 19.12 26.39
N HIS A 1051 -23.47 19.94 27.14
CA HIS A 1051 -24.58 19.48 27.97
C HIS A 1051 -25.58 20.62 28.18
N PRO A 1052 -26.89 20.33 28.34
CA PRO A 1052 -27.84 21.31 28.81
C PRO A 1052 -27.45 21.83 30.20
N ALA A 1053 -27.88 23.05 30.54
CA ALA A 1053 -27.65 23.59 31.88
C ALA A 1053 -28.18 22.63 32.97
N ILE A 1054 -27.27 22.18 33.85
CA ILE A 1054 -27.57 21.18 34.86
C ILE A 1054 -28.15 21.89 36.09
N GLY A 1055 -29.48 21.96 36.16
CA GLY A 1055 -30.16 22.66 37.26
C GLY A 1055 -30.23 21.88 38.57
N TRP A 1056 -30.28 20.54 38.53
CA TRP A 1056 -30.34 19.66 39.70
C TRP A 1056 -29.96 18.22 39.31
N ALA A 1057 -29.48 17.41 40.27
CA ALA A 1057 -29.19 15.98 40.08
C ALA A 1057 -29.89 15.17 41.19
N ASN A 1058 -30.41 13.98 40.85
CA ASN A 1058 -31.03 13.05 41.79
C ASN A 1058 -30.36 11.68 41.69
N LEU A 1059 -29.54 11.32 42.68
CA LEU A 1059 -28.92 10.00 42.76
C LEU A 1059 -29.95 8.96 43.25
N GLN A 1060 -30.26 7.98 42.39
CA GLN A 1060 -30.89 6.73 42.81
C GLN A 1060 -29.81 5.68 43.08
N TRP A 1061 -30.14 4.63 43.86
CA TRP A 1061 -29.18 3.60 44.27
C TRP A 1061 -28.43 3.02 43.05
N PRO A 1062 -27.08 2.90 43.06
CA PRO A 1062 -26.16 2.96 44.19
C PRO A 1062 -25.97 4.35 44.81
N PRO A 1063 -25.68 4.44 46.13
CA PRO A 1063 -25.62 5.72 46.86
C PRO A 1063 -24.40 6.58 46.52
N ALA A 1064 -23.55 6.12 45.59
CA ALA A 1064 -22.42 6.87 45.07
C ALA A 1064 -22.22 6.48 43.60
N MET A 1065 -22.04 7.50 42.76
CA MET A 1065 -21.59 7.38 41.38
C MET A 1065 -20.54 8.46 41.15
N SER A 1066 -19.55 8.17 40.31
CA SER A 1066 -18.62 9.17 39.79
C SER A 1066 -18.87 9.26 38.30
N HIS A 1067 -19.30 10.43 37.82
CA HIS A 1067 -19.61 10.65 36.42
C HIS A 1067 -19.24 12.09 36.05
N THR A 1068 -18.48 12.24 34.98
CA THR A 1068 -18.07 13.56 34.47
C THR A 1068 -19.18 14.10 33.59
N ILE A 1069 -19.82 15.18 34.02
CA ILE A 1069 -20.94 15.83 33.30
C ILE A 1069 -20.50 17.11 32.57
N SER A 1070 -19.29 17.58 32.83
CA SER A 1070 -18.70 18.80 32.31
C SER A 1070 -17.18 18.72 32.47
N THR A 1071 -16.44 19.22 31.49
CA THR A 1071 -14.97 19.33 31.55
C THR A 1071 -14.51 20.68 32.12
N THR A 1072 -15.44 21.63 32.20
CA THR A 1072 -15.24 22.94 32.81
C THR A 1072 -15.64 22.91 34.30
N ASP A 1073 -14.84 23.53 35.18
CA ASP A 1073 -15.17 23.63 36.59
C ASP A 1073 -16.27 24.68 36.80
N ARG A 1074 -17.52 24.22 36.96
CA ARG A 1074 -18.71 25.05 37.19
C ARG A 1074 -19.18 25.05 38.65
N THR A 1075 -18.24 25.18 39.58
CA THR A 1075 -18.52 25.22 41.03
C THR A 1075 -19.14 26.55 41.52
N ASP A 1076 -19.57 27.43 40.61
CA ASP A 1076 -20.14 28.75 40.86
C ASP A 1076 -21.68 28.80 41.06
#